data_AF-A0A9Q0RIF4-F1
#
_entry.id   AF-A0A9Q0RIF4-F1
#
_cell.length_a   1.000
_cell.length_b   1.000
_cell.length_c   1.000
_cell.angle_alpha   90.00
_cell.angle_beta   90.00
_cell.angle_gamma   90.00
#
_symmetry.space_group_name_H-M   'P 1'
#
loop_
_entity.id
_entity.type
_entity.pdbx_description
1 polymer ?
#
loop_
_entity_poly.entity_id
_entity_poly.type
_entity_poly.pdbx_seq_one_letter_code
_entity_poly.pdbx_strand_id
1 'polypeptide(L)'
;MFSLCFIFFILSFHTINGSICPESKLIEPCKCHQYLSLIECGDELTSSTTNNDDDQQLRTIFRRLGTELSSMNVRSIYDQFKLVNTKLVSIGSNIFGDVSFRRINFQRNGKLERIDPDAFRSSFNITTDLVFEDNERLGSNERDVRDLFDGINRFRELRLVRLTDSGIRSIPDYAFNRSQPTLRELLLTDNRIETIGNEPFSKLDGLQLLNMDGNQISHLSQRSMAFPANRHATTGQLKILLRSNRLTIDSFPIGIFAHVRRPVLLDLGLNNLTTIPQNIFQQFFWRHNILSINRNPLKCDCQFKWLYEQRLLYNATNTNSLKFKKQKEMSQIGQQIRNLSYRSWNVVRYHPELKQAIKFIPNTTMQTNLNGSNDILVQVLASSVNKHDIAMTRGYGNLSLLPNSLSLKSWNKRIDRLPLTLGRDFVGKIISRGPSVMMFKPGDLVWGTVPPYENGAHTDYLITTDNFVSLKPKNLSNVEAASIPYVGLTAWSALTTFGELNSTNTVNKRVLVLGGSGGVGCFAIQLLKCWGAKQVAATCSRGSIDWLQSLTMINSDDCIDYRDMADYLTTNPNRFDIILDASSSNAAKRNHQILNQLINGNGKCHSIDHHTKYVTLTSPLNGRYNGGTIADTINDTLMGFDQHNGLKFRWAYYLPNPKALAYIGALMERGAIRPLTTNVVDFDRAIDAYESLADSRPLSGKVVLNLNS
;
A
#
# COMPACT_ATOMS: atom_id res chain seq x y z
N MET A 1 -61.06 -6.61 -11.62
CA MET A 1 -60.03 -6.93 -12.64
C MET A 1 -58.95 -5.86 -12.56
N PHE A 2 -57.68 -6.24 -12.71
CA PHE A 2 -56.45 -5.44 -12.47
C PHE A 2 -55.90 -5.44 -11.04
N SER A 3 -55.90 -6.64 -10.44
CA SER A 3 -54.70 -7.13 -9.76
C SER A 3 -53.87 -7.82 -10.85
N LEU A 4 -52.83 -7.16 -11.39
CA LEU A 4 -51.74 -7.76 -12.22
C LEU A 4 -50.72 -6.75 -12.82
N CYS A 5 -50.86 -5.43 -12.64
CA CYS A 5 -49.89 -4.46 -13.20
C CYS A 5 -48.81 -3.95 -12.23
N PHE A 6 -48.79 -4.39 -10.97
CA PHE A 6 -47.80 -3.92 -9.99
C PHE A 6 -46.52 -4.77 -9.91
N ILE A 7 -46.40 -5.83 -10.71
CA ILE A 7 -45.25 -6.75 -10.71
C ILE A 7 -44.23 -6.43 -11.83
N PHE A 8 -44.54 -5.55 -12.79
CA PHE A 8 -43.64 -5.27 -13.92
C PHE A 8 -42.82 -3.97 -13.82
N PHE A 9 -42.99 -3.15 -12.78
CA PHE A 9 -42.29 -1.84 -12.67
C PHE A 9 -41.06 -1.82 -11.72
N ILE A 10 -40.67 -2.97 -11.15
CA ILE A 10 -39.47 -3.09 -10.29
C ILE A 10 -38.27 -3.75 -11.03
N LEU A 11 -38.37 -4.00 -12.34
CA LEU A 11 -37.30 -4.68 -13.11
C LEU A 11 -36.60 -3.82 -14.17
N SER A 12 -36.53 -2.50 -13.98
CA SER A 12 -35.86 -1.64 -14.95
C SER A 12 -35.21 -0.44 -14.29
N PHE A 13 -34.14 -0.66 -13.53
CA PHE A 13 -32.91 0.16 -13.55
C PHE A 13 -31.86 -0.49 -12.63
N HIS A 14 -30.68 -0.79 -13.22
CA HIS A 14 -29.40 -1.18 -12.60
C HIS A 14 -29.17 -2.65 -12.24
N THR A 15 -28.54 -3.38 -13.16
CA THR A 15 -27.29 -4.15 -12.89
C THR A 15 -26.68 -4.58 -14.22
N ILE A 16 -25.64 -3.87 -14.68
CA ILE A 16 -24.65 -4.46 -15.57
C ILE A 16 -23.47 -4.83 -14.65
N ASN A 17 -23.39 -6.14 -14.36
CA ASN A 17 -22.27 -6.86 -13.71
C ASN A 17 -22.05 -6.76 -12.19
N GLY A 18 -23.10 -6.68 -11.36
CA GLY A 18 -22.98 -6.89 -9.91
C GLY A 18 -24.01 -7.92 -9.43
N SER A 19 -23.54 -9.03 -8.86
CA SER A 19 -24.39 -10.06 -8.24
C SER A 19 -25.16 -9.46 -7.05
N ILE A 20 -26.48 -9.39 -7.19
CA ILE A 20 -27.42 -8.92 -6.15
C ILE A 20 -27.40 -9.91 -4.98
N CYS A 21 -27.39 -9.40 -3.75
CA CYS A 21 -27.51 -10.27 -2.58
C CYS A 21 -28.82 -11.06 -2.63
N PRO A 22 -28.80 -12.38 -2.39
CA PRO A 22 -30.03 -13.15 -2.31
C PRO A 22 -30.84 -12.72 -1.09
N GLU A 23 -32.14 -13.02 -1.10
CA GLU A 23 -32.99 -12.79 0.07
C GLU A 23 -32.39 -13.50 1.30
N SER A 24 -32.43 -12.83 2.46
CA SER A 24 -31.78 -13.31 3.68
C SER A 24 -32.22 -14.72 4.08
N LYS A 25 -33.50 -15.06 3.88
CA LYS A 25 -34.08 -16.39 4.15
C LYS A 25 -33.43 -17.52 3.35
N LEU A 26 -32.82 -17.21 2.21
CA LEU A 26 -32.22 -18.21 1.31
C LEU A 26 -30.82 -18.61 1.72
N ILE A 27 -30.14 -17.73 2.45
CA ILE A 27 -28.76 -17.94 2.87
C ILE A 27 -28.60 -18.06 4.38
N GLU A 28 -29.66 -17.83 5.16
CA GLU A 28 -29.65 -17.99 6.62
C GLU A 28 -29.07 -19.36 7.05
N PRO A 29 -28.11 -19.39 8.00
CA PRO A 29 -27.64 -18.29 8.85
C PRO A 29 -26.50 -17.42 8.27
N CYS A 30 -26.12 -17.59 7.01
CA CYS A 30 -25.13 -16.71 6.37
C CYS A 30 -25.68 -15.31 6.09
N LYS A 31 -24.77 -14.34 5.99
CA LYS A 31 -25.07 -12.93 5.69
C LYS A 31 -24.52 -12.56 4.33
N CYS A 32 -25.24 -11.70 3.61
CA CYS A 32 -24.74 -11.13 2.36
C CYS A 32 -24.50 -9.63 2.51
N HIS A 33 -23.30 -9.19 2.14
CA HIS A 33 -22.90 -7.79 2.18
C HIS A 33 -23.04 -7.18 0.78
N GLN A 34 -24.15 -6.47 0.55
CA GLN A 34 -24.58 -6.01 -0.78
C GLN A 34 -23.55 -5.19 -1.56
N TYR A 35 -22.75 -4.37 -0.87
CA TYR A 35 -21.72 -3.54 -1.50
C TYR A 35 -20.43 -4.30 -1.85
N LEU A 36 -20.21 -5.48 -1.27
CA LEU A 36 -19.03 -6.31 -1.48
C LEU A 36 -19.35 -7.56 -2.32
N SER A 37 -20.63 -7.78 -2.68
CA SER A 37 -21.14 -9.04 -3.25
C SER A 37 -20.53 -10.27 -2.55
N LEU A 38 -20.46 -10.16 -1.22
CA LEU A 38 -19.81 -11.10 -0.31
C LEU A 38 -20.87 -11.90 0.43
N ILE A 39 -20.81 -13.22 0.33
CA ILE A 39 -21.54 -14.13 1.20
C ILE A 39 -20.59 -14.59 2.31
N GLU A 40 -20.90 -14.23 3.55
CA GLU A 40 -20.14 -14.56 4.75
C GLU A 40 -20.94 -15.53 5.63
N CYS A 41 -20.34 -16.68 5.94
CA CYS A 41 -20.87 -17.69 6.84
C CYS A 41 -19.89 -17.92 7.99
N GLY A 42 -20.35 -18.33 9.17
CA GLY A 42 -19.44 -18.54 10.30
C GLY A 42 -20.09 -19.05 11.59
N ASP A 43 -19.82 -18.37 12.70
CA ASP A 43 -20.21 -18.73 14.08
C ASP A 43 -21.69 -19.17 14.25
N GLU A 44 -22.58 -18.67 13.40
CA GLU A 44 -24.03 -18.91 13.42
C GLU A 44 -24.46 -20.27 12.82
N LEU A 45 -23.56 -21.02 12.16
CA LEU A 45 -23.83 -22.38 11.65
C LEU A 45 -24.02 -23.43 12.77
N THR A 46 -23.78 -23.06 14.04
CA THR A 46 -23.57 -23.98 15.16
C THR A 46 -24.83 -24.45 15.92
N SER A 47 -26.03 -24.37 15.33
CA SER A 47 -27.29 -24.69 16.03
C SER A 47 -27.55 -26.18 16.30
N SER A 48 -26.67 -27.12 15.88
CA SER A 48 -26.80 -28.54 16.18
C SER A 48 -25.52 -29.18 16.75
N THR A 49 -25.71 -30.28 17.50
CA THR A 49 -24.73 -30.88 18.42
C THR A 49 -23.75 -31.88 17.78
N THR A 50 -23.58 -31.93 16.44
CA THR A 50 -22.68 -32.92 15.80
C THR A 50 -21.71 -32.32 14.76
N ASN A 51 -20.47 -32.83 14.72
CA ASN A 51 -19.34 -32.30 13.93
C ASN A 51 -19.48 -32.38 12.39
N ASN A 52 -20.51 -33.04 11.85
CA ASN A 52 -20.75 -33.19 10.41
C ASN A 52 -21.85 -32.25 9.87
N ASP A 53 -22.45 -31.41 10.72
CA ASP A 53 -23.64 -30.65 10.36
C ASP A 53 -23.33 -29.38 9.55
N ASP A 54 -22.22 -28.69 9.83
CA ASP A 54 -21.85 -27.43 9.15
C ASP A 54 -21.68 -27.60 7.62
N ASP A 55 -21.10 -28.72 7.13
CA ASP A 55 -20.92 -28.98 5.68
C ASP A 55 -22.28 -29.28 5.03
N GLN A 56 -23.15 -30.03 5.71
CA GLN A 56 -24.50 -30.32 5.26
C GLN A 56 -25.39 -29.06 5.24
N GLN A 57 -25.23 -28.17 6.22
CA GLN A 57 -25.90 -26.87 6.26
C GLN A 57 -25.45 -25.99 5.08
N LEU A 58 -24.14 -25.85 4.84
CA LEU A 58 -23.63 -25.10 3.70
C LEU A 58 -24.12 -25.66 2.36
N ARG A 59 -24.11 -26.99 2.18
CA ARG A 59 -24.71 -27.64 1.00
C ARG A 59 -26.18 -27.30 0.84
N THR A 60 -26.93 -27.33 1.94
CA THR A 60 -28.37 -27.06 1.92
C THR A 60 -28.65 -25.62 1.53
N ILE A 61 -27.86 -24.67 2.07
CA ILE A 61 -27.92 -23.25 1.72
C ILE A 61 -27.63 -23.05 0.24
N PHE A 62 -26.53 -23.56 -0.27
CA PHE A 62 -26.15 -23.34 -1.67
C PHE A 62 -27.01 -24.12 -2.66
N ARG A 63 -27.56 -25.27 -2.29
CA ARG A 63 -28.57 -25.98 -3.08
C ARG A 63 -29.86 -25.18 -3.18
N ARG A 64 -30.33 -24.61 -2.07
CA ARG A 64 -31.53 -23.73 -2.04
C ARG A 64 -31.30 -22.51 -2.92
N LEU A 65 -30.18 -21.81 -2.74
CA LEU A 65 -29.80 -20.66 -3.55
C LEU A 65 -29.68 -21.00 -5.04
N GLY A 66 -29.02 -22.11 -5.38
CA GLY A 66 -28.86 -22.55 -6.77
C GLY A 66 -30.19 -22.90 -7.45
N THR A 67 -31.11 -23.55 -6.72
CA THR A 67 -32.46 -23.89 -7.24
C THR A 67 -33.26 -22.65 -7.59
N GLU A 68 -33.18 -21.62 -6.75
CA GLU A 68 -33.90 -20.36 -6.97
C GLU A 68 -33.29 -19.51 -8.08
N LEU A 69 -31.97 -19.40 -8.15
CA LEU A 69 -31.31 -18.69 -9.24
C LEU A 69 -31.59 -19.35 -10.60
N SER A 70 -31.68 -20.69 -10.61
CA SER A 70 -32.04 -21.46 -11.81
C SER A 70 -33.48 -21.23 -12.25
N SER A 71 -34.44 -21.15 -11.32
CA SER A 71 -35.84 -20.85 -11.66
C SER A 71 -36.04 -19.42 -12.19
N MET A 72 -35.15 -18.50 -11.83
CA MET A 72 -35.16 -17.10 -12.27
C MET A 72 -34.31 -16.83 -13.53
N ASN A 73 -33.59 -17.82 -14.06
CA ASN A 73 -32.67 -17.68 -15.20
C ASN A 73 -31.56 -16.63 -14.97
N VAL A 74 -31.06 -16.50 -13.73
CA VAL A 74 -30.03 -15.52 -13.32
C VAL A 74 -28.67 -16.20 -13.19
N ARG A 75 -27.58 -15.49 -13.54
CA ARG A 75 -26.20 -16.00 -13.37
C ARG A 75 -25.89 -16.23 -11.89
N SER A 76 -25.44 -17.43 -11.55
CA SER A 76 -25.09 -17.86 -10.20
C SER A 76 -23.64 -17.54 -9.79
N ILE A 77 -23.10 -16.39 -10.23
CA ILE A 77 -21.71 -15.99 -9.97
C ILE A 77 -21.69 -14.83 -8.99
N TYR A 78 -20.97 -15.01 -7.87
CA TYR A 78 -20.73 -14.00 -6.84
C TYR A 78 -19.25 -13.59 -6.78
N ASP A 79 -18.98 -12.40 -6.26
CA ASP A 79 -17.61 -11.89 -6.17
C ASP A 79 -16.81 -12.59 -5.06
N GLN A 80 -17.42 -12.82 -3.89
CA GLN A 80 -16.69 -13.40 -2.77
C GLN A 80 -17.54 -14.32 -1.89
N PHE A 81 -16.93 -15.44 -1.51
CA PHE A 81 -17.36 -16.27 -0.39
C PHE A 81 -16.34 -16.19 0.74
N LYS A 82 -16.81 -16.08 1.98
CA LYS A 82 -15.98 -16.08 3.17
C LYS A 82 -16.57 -16.98 4.25
N LEU A 83 -15.74 -17.87 4.79
CA LEU A 83 -16.11 -18.78 5.87
C LEU A 83 -15.20 -18.57 7.07
N VAL A 84 -15.76 -18.19 8.21
CA VAL A 84 -14.98 -17.79 9.40
C VAL A 84 -15.42 -18.51 10.66
N ASN A 85 -14.47 -18.90 11.51
CA ASN A 85 -14.71 -19.42 12.86
C ASN A 85 -15.67 -20.63 12.92
N THR A 86 -15.69 -21.48 11.90
CA THR A 86 -16.59 -22.66 11.91
C THR A 86 -16.02 -23.82 12.73
N LYS A 87 -16.89 -24.78 13.08
CA LYS A 87 -16.50 -26.04 13.71
C LYS A 87 -16.25 -27.15 12.69
N LEU A 88 -16.24 -26.81 11.39
CA LEU A 88 -16.01 -27.73 10.28
C LEU A 88 -14.70 -28.48 10.46
N VAL A 89 -14.78 -29.80 10.33
CA VAL A 89 -13.61 -30.69 10.23
C VAL A 89 -13.24 -30.93 8.78
N SER A 90 -14.23 -30.96 7.88
CA SER A 90 -14.00 -31.24 6.47
C SER A 90 -14.97 -30.53 5.54
N ILE A 91 -14.51 -30.22 4.34
CA ILE A 91 -15.35 -29.75 3.24
C ILE A 91 -15.45 -30.87 2.21
N GLY A 92 -16.66 -31.34 1.95
CA GLY A 92 -16.90 -32.37 0.92
C GLY A 92 -16.98 -31.80 -0.49
N SER A 93 -17.08 -32.68 -1.50
CA SER A 93 -17.16 -32.33 -2.92
C SER A 93 -18.33 -31.37 -3.25
N ASN A 94 -18.14 -30.43 -4.17
CA ASN A 94 -19.16 -29.49 -4.67
C ASN A 94 -20.00 -28.76 -3.60
N ILE A 95 -19.34 -28.13 -2.62
CA ILE A 95 -19.99 -27.45 -1.49
C ILE A 95 -20.92 -26.31 -1.91
N PHE A 96 -20.64 -25.67 -3.06
CA PHE A 96 -21.43 -24.53 -3.57
C PHE A 96 -22.56 -24.91 -4.54
N GLY A 97 -22.78 -26.19 -4.81
CA GLY A 97 -23.81 -26.60 -5.79
C GLY A 97 -23.56 -25.97 -7.17
N ASP A 98 -24.54 -25.21 -7.68
CA ASP A 98 -24.44 -24.49 -8.96
C ASP A 98 -23.96 -23.04 -8.81
N VAL A 99 -23.67 -22.60 -7.58
CA VAL A 99 -23.21 -21.23 -7.28
C VAL A 99 -21.69 -21.17 -7.37
N SER A 100 -21.16 -20.09 -7.95
CA SER A 100 -19.73 -19.94 -8.22
C SER A 100 -19.18 -18.64 -7.64
N PHE A 101 -17.93 -18.64 -7.17
CA PHE A 101 -17.29 -17.47 -6.55
C PHE A 101 -15.97 -17.07 -7.22
N ARG A 102 -15.77 -15.76 -7.43
CA ARG A 102 -14.47 -15.24 -7.92
C ARG A 102 -13.38 -15.27 -6.86
N ARG A 103 -13.74 -15.10 -5.59
CA ARG A 103 -12.82 -15.19 -4.45
C ARG A 103 -13.39 -16.13 -3.40
N ILE A 104 -12.56 -17.06 -2.93
CA ILE A 104 -12.93 -18.04 -1.92
C ILE A 104 -11.98 -17.86 -0.74
N ASN A 105 -12.53 -17.56 0.44
CA ASN A 105 -11.75 -17.27 1.64
C ASN A 105 -12.22 -18.11 2.84
N PHE A 106 -11.30 -18.83 3.46
CA PHE A 106 -11.49 -19.58 4.69
C PHE A 106 -10.54 -19.03 5.76
N GLN A 107 -11.10 -18.44 6.82
CA GLN A 107 -10.34 -17.78 7.87
C GLN A 107 -10.66 -18.35 9.25
N ARG A 108 -9.64 -18.63 10.07
CA ARG A 108 -9.82 -19.02 11.49
C ARG A 108 -10.69 -20.27 11.70
N ASN A 109 -10.72 -21.20 10.75
CA ASN A 109 -11.43 -22.47 10.92
C ASN A 109 -10.48 -23.48 11.57
N GLY A 110 -10.20 -23.29 12.86
CA GLY A 110 -9.16 -24.05 13.58
C GLY A 110 -9.40 -25.56 13.71
N LYS A 111 -10.58 -26.06 13.30
CA LYS A 111 -10.90 -27.49 13.23
C LYS A 111 -10.80 -28.09 11.82
N LEU A 112 -10.67 -27.25 10.79
CA LEU A 112 -10.70 -27.71 9.40
C LEU A 112 -9.42 -28.49 9.09
N GLU A 113 -9.58 -29.77 8.76
CA GLU A 113 -8.47 -30.70 8.55
C GLU A 113 -8.32 -31.09 7.08
N ARG A 114 -9.42 -31.28 6.35
CA ARG A 114 -9.42 -31.81 4.98
C ARG A 114 -10.39 -31.10 4.06
N ILE A 115 -10.02 -31.00 2.79
CA ILE A 115 -10.85 -30.43 1.72
C ILE A 115 -10.85 -31.42 0.58
N ASP A 116 -12.04 -31.87 0.18
CA ASP A 116 -12.21 -32.74 -0.97
C ASP A 116 -11.67 -32.06 -2.25
N PRO A 117 -10.94 -32.76 -3.14
CA PRO A 117 -10.39 -32.17 -4.36
C PRO A 117 -11.44 -31.53 -5.27
N ASP A 118 -12.69 -31.99 -5.21
CA ASP A 118 -13.81 -31.49 -5.98
C ASP A 118 -14.71 -30.53 -5.19
N ALA A 119 -14.28 -30.07 -3.99
CA ALA A 119 -15.05 -29.18 -3.12
C ALA A 119 -15.60 -27.95 -3.84
N PHE A 120 -14.83 -27.33 -4.73
CA PHE A 120 -15.18 -26.07 -5.38
C PHE A 120 -15.52 -26.21 -6.87
N ARG A 121 -16.09 -27.35 -7.26
CA ARG A 121 -16.32 -27.74 -8.66
C ARG A 121 -16.98 -26.66 -9.54
N SER A 122 -17.99 -25.97 -9.03
CA SER A 122 -18.67 -24.88 -9.74
C SER A 122 -17.76 -23.68 -10.05
N SER A 123 -16.74 -23.44 -9.22
CA SER A 123 -15.93 -22.21 -9.25
C SER A 123 -14.58 -22.37 -9.97
N PHE A 124 -14.19 -23.58 -10.36
CA PHE A 124 -12.88 -23.88 -10.97
C PHE A 124 -12.49 -23.00 -12.17
N ASN A 125 -13.46 -22.55 -12.96
CA ASN A 125 -13.19 -21.76 -14.16
C ASN A 125 -13.24 -20.23 -13.94
N ILE A 126 -13.53 -19.76 -12.72
CA ILE A 126 -13.73 -18.32 -12.47
C ILE A 126 -12.99 -17.78 -11.25
N THR A 127 -12.59 -18.62 -10.30
CA THR A 127 -11.92 -18.16 -9.07
C THR A 127 -10.53 -17.65 -9.38
N THR A 128 -10.25 -16.42 -8.96
CA THR A 128 -8.95 -15.76 -9.11
C THR A 128 -8.14 -15.76 -7.81
N ASP A 129 -8.80 -15.82 -6.66
CA ASP A 129 -8.17 -15.73 -5.34
C ASP A 129 -8.69 -16.86 -4.45
N LEU A 130 -7.77 -17.72 -4.01
CA LEU A 130 -8.06 -18.82 -3.08
C LEU A 130 -7.25 -18.61 -1.80
N VAL A 131 -7.93 -18.36 -0.69
CA VAL A 131 -7.33 -17.95 0.58
C VAL A 131 -7.75 -18.90 1.70
N PHE A 132 -6.75 -19.47 2.37
CA PHE A 132 -6.83 -20.18 3.63
C PHE A 132 -5.86 -19.51 4.60
N GLU A 133 -6.39 -18.93 5.67
CA GLU A 133 -5.63 -18.18 6.68
C GLU A 133 -6.09 -18.59 8.08
N ASP A 134 -5.15 -18.79 9.00
CA ASP A 134 -5.41 -19.22 10.39
C ASP A 134 -6.22 -20.55 10.47
N ASN A 135 -5.98 -21.50 9.55
CA ASN A 135 -6.62 -22.82 9.57
C ASN A 135 -5.63 -23.88 10.07
N GLU A 136 -5.23 -23.77 11.34
CA GLU A 136 -4.06 -24.44 11.94
C GLU A 136 -3.97 -25.99 11.79
N ARG A 137 -5.07 -26.65 11.42
CA ARG A 137 -5.17 -28.10 11.25
C ARG A 137 -5.29 -28.57 9.80
N LEU A 138 -5.38 -27.65 8.84
CA LEU A 138 -5.58 -27.99 7.43
C LEU A 138 -4.39 -28.81 6.90
N GLY A 139 -4.70 -29.89 6.16
CA GLY A 139 -3.67 -30.84 5.73
C GLY A 139 -3.11 -31.65 6.91
N SER A 140 -4.01 -32.16 7.77
CA SER A 140 -3.66 -32.83 9.03
C SER A 140 -2.68 -34.02 8.87
N ASN A 141 -2.75 -34.68 7.71
CA ASN A 141 -1.90 -35.80 7.29
C ASN A 141 -1.53 -35.67 5.80
N GLU A 142 -0.62 -36.52 5.31
CA GLU A 142 -0.13 -36.44 3.92
C GLU A 142 -1.23 -36.59 2.86
N ARG A 143 -2.26 -37.40 3.12
CA ARG A 143 -3.37 -37.59 2.19
C ARG A 143 -4.18 -36.30 2.07
N ASP A 144 -4.51 -35.66 3.19
CA ASP A 144 -5.24 -34.39 3.19
C ASP A 144 -4.46 -33.27 2.49
N VAL A 145 -3.13 -33.25 2.66
CA VAL A 145 -2.25 -32.32 1.93
C VAL A 145 -2.32 -32.58 0.42
N ARG A 146 -2.25 -33.85 -0.01
CA ARG A 146 -2.37 -34.21 -1.44
C ARG A 146 -3.73 -33.81 -2.00
N ASP A 147 -4.80 -34.13 -1.29
CA ASP A 147 -6.17 -33.80 -1.69
C ASP A 147 -6.36 -32.28 -1.85
N LEU A 148 -5.76 -31.47 -0.95
CA LEU A 148 -5.76 -30.01 -1.04
C LEU A 148 -5.07 -29.52 -2.34
N PHE A 149 -3.85 -29.99 -2.62
CA PHE A 149 -3.12 -29.58 -3.84
C PHE A 149 -3.78 -30.10 -5.13
N ASP A 150 -4.35 -31.31 -5.10
CA ASP A 150 -5.15 -31.85 -6.20
C ASP A 150 -6.38 -30.98 -6.48
N GLY A 151 -7.04 -30.46 -5.44
CA GLY A 151 -8.12 -29.49 -5.56
C GLY A 151 -7.66 -28.14 -6.12
N ILE A 152 -6.52 -27.60 -5.65
CA ILE A 152 -5.94 -26.36 -6.19
C ILE A 152 -5.64 -26.51 -7.69
N ASN A 153 -5.15 -27.67 -8.13
CA ASN A 153 -4.88 -27.96 -9.55
C ASN A 153 -6.13 -27.94 -10.44
N ARG A 154 -7.34 -28.02 -9.88
CA ARG A 154 -8.58 -27.99 -10.67
C ARG A 154 -8.93 -26.59 -11.17
N PHE A 155 -8.48 -25.54 -10.49
CA PHE A 155 -8.78 -24.17 -10.88
C PHE A 155 -7.95 -23.72 -12.11
N ARG A 156 -8.52 -22.85 -12.95
CA ARG A 156 -7.90 -22.40 -14.21
C ARG A 156 -7.45 -20.94 -14.23
N GLU A 157 -8.05 -20.10 -13.39
CA GLU A 157 -7.90 -18.64 -13.43
C GLU A 157 -7.22 -18.06 -12.18
N LEU A 158 -6.63 -18.91 -11.33
CA LEU A 158 -5.99 -18.47 -10.09
C LEU A 158 -4.88 -17.46 -10.38
N ARG A 159 -4.88 -16.37 -9.61
CA ARG A 159 -3.83 -15.34 -9.56
C ARG A 159 -3.10 -15.36 -8.23
N LEU A 160 -3.82 -15.64 -7.15
CA LEU A 160 -3.32 -15.74 -5.79
C LEU A 160 -3.79 -17.05 -5.15
N VAL A 161 -2.84 -17.80 -4.60
CA VAL A 161 -3.11 -18.86 -3.62
C VAL A 161 -2.41 -18.47 -2.33
N ARG A 162 -3.18 -18.29 -1.26
CA ARG A 162 -2.66 -18.03 0.08
C ARG A 162 -3.07 -19.17 1.00
N LEU A 163 -2.09 -19.87 1.54
CA LEU A 163 -2.20 -20.86 2.59
C LEU A 163 -1.29 -20.36 3.72
N THR A 164 -1.77 -19.45 4.56
CA THR A 164 -1.00 -18.86 5.65
C THR A 164 -1.49 -19.44 6.96
N ASP A 165 -0.58 -19.79 7.87
CA ASP A 165 -0.92 -20.37 9.18
C ASP A 165 -2.00 -21.49 9.10
N SER A 166 -1.80 -22.41 8.15
CA SER A 166 -2.80 -23.39 7.73
C SER A 166 -2.36 -24.84 7.97
N GLY A 167 -1.45 -25.09 8.92
CA GLY A 167 -1.11 -26.45 9.38
C GLY A 167 -0.34 -27.36 8.40
N ILE A 168 -0.05 -26.90 7.17
CA ILE A 168 0.55 -27.72 6.10
C ILE A 168 1.95 -28.20 6.49
N ARG A 169 2.22 -29.50 6.33
CA ARG A 169 3.48 -30.14 6.76
C ARG A 169 4.46 -30.48 5.64
N SER A 170 4.00 -30.58 4.40
CA SER A 170 4.86 -30.89 3.26
C SER A 170 4.28 -30.32 1.97
N ILE A 171 5.15 -30.15 0.96
CA ILE A 171 4.73 -29.88 -0.42
C ILE A 171 4.96 -31.17 -1.22
N PRO A 172 3.90 -31.84 -1.70
CA PRO A 172 4.02 -33.11 -2.42
C PRO A 172 4.82 -33.02 -3.72
N ASP A 173 5.28 -34.17 -4.20
CA ASP A 173 5.79 -34.32 -5.57
C ASP A 173 4.71 -33.87 -6.57
N TYR A 174 5.10 -33.07 -7.56
CA TYR A 174 4.18 -32.55 -8.57
C TYR A 174 2.94 -31.84 -7.99
N ALA A 175 3.07 -31.18 -6.82
CA ALA A 175 1.99 -30.45 -6.16
C ALA A 175 1.20 -29.53 -7.10
N PHE A 176 1.86 -28.91 -8.09
CA PHE A 176 1.20 -28.23 -9.21
C PHE A 176 1.49 -28.95 -10.52
N ASN A 177 0.67 -29.95 -10.84
CA ASN A 177 0.85 -30.82 -12.02
C ASN A 177 0.19 -30.28 -13.31
N ARG A 178 -0.57 -29.18 -13.22
CA ARG A 178 -1.19 -28.49 -14.36
C ARG A 178 -0.59 -27.10 -14.57
N SER A 179 -0.59 -26.64 -15.83
CA SER A 179 -0.13 -25.29 -16.17
C SER A 179 -1.05 -24.24 -15.56
N GLN A 180 -0.46 -23.29 -14.85
CA GLN A 180 -1.14 -22.18 -14.18
C GLN A 180 -0.52 -20.85 -14.65
N PRO A 181 -0.82 -20.39 -15.87
CA PRO A 181 -0.17 -19.22 -16.46
C PRO A 181 -0.59 -17.90 -15.79
N THR A 182 -1.75 -17.89 -15.14
CA THR A 182 -2.31 -16.72 -14.45
C THR A 182 -1.81 -16.57 -13.01
N LEU A 183 -1.31 -17.64 -12.38
CA LEU A 183 -0.92 -17.65 -10.97
C LEU A 183 0.34 -16.81 -10.78
N ARG A 184 0.24 -15.71 -10.02
CA ARG A 184 1.34 -14.77 -9.76
C ARG A 184 1.93 -14.94 -8.38
N GLU A 185 1.11 -15.21 -7.38
CA GLU A 185 1.51 -15.25 -5.98
C GLU A 185 1.08 -16.58 -5.35
N LEU A 186 2.05 -17.29 -4.78
CA LEU A 186 1.85 -18.46 -3.95
C LEU A 186 2.45 -18.18 -2.57
N LEU A 187 1.57 -18.02 -1.59
CA LEU A 187 1.93 -17.69 -0.21
C LEU A 187 1.66 -18.92 0.66
N LEU A 188 2.71 -19.45 1.25
CA LEU A 188 2.76 -20.64 2.11
C LEU A 188 3.38 -20.29 3.48
N THR A 189 3.28 -19.02 3.88
CA THR A 189 3.96 -18.44 5.03
C THR A 189 3.42 -18.98 6.35
N ASP A 190 4.30 -19.13 7.35
CA ASP A 190 3.96 -19.51 8.73
C ASP A 190 3.19 -20.84 8.86
N ASN A 191 3.48 -21.82 7.98
CA ASN A 191 2.98 -23.20 8.13
C ASN A 191 3.98 -24.08 8.90
N ARG A 192 3.81 -25.40 8.81
CA ARG A 192 4.65 -26.40 9.44
C ARG A 192 5.43 -27.21 8.39
N ILE A 193 5.71 -26.63 7.23
CA ILE A 193 6.29 -27.36 6.09
C ILE A 193 7.71 -27.81 6.44
N GLU A 194 7.96 -29.11 6.37
CA GLU A 194 9.28 -29.72 6.66
C GLU A 194 10.00 -30.15 5.38
N THR A 195 9.25 -30.62 4.38
CA THR A 195 9.78 -31.23 3.15
C THR A 195 9.15 -30.64 1.89
N ILE A 196 9.96 -30.49 0.83
CA ILE A 196 9.50 -30.12 -0.51
C ILE A 196 9.85 -31.23 -1.49
N GLY A 197 8.82 -31.77 -2.16
CA GLY A 197 8.91 -32.84 -3.15
C GLY A 197 9.61 -32.46 -4.46
N ASN A 198 9.62 -33.39 -5.41
CA ASN A 198 10.16 -33.22 -6.75
C ASN A 198 9.18 -32.50 -7.69
N GLU A 199 9.71 -31.52 -8.43
CA GLU A 199 9.00 -30.74 -9.44
C GLU A 199 7.65 -30.11 -9.03
N PRO A 200 7.43 -29.68 -7.77
CA PRO A 200 6.13 -29.19 -7.32
C PRO A 200 5.71 -27.93 -8.06
N PHE A 201 6.65 -27.12 -8.56
CA PHE A 201 6.40 -25.83 -9.21
C PHE A 201 6.70 -25.82 -10.72
N SER A 202 6.94 -26.99 -11.31
CA SER A 202 7.41 -27.14 -12.70
C SER A 202 6.43 -26.63 -13.75
N LYS A 203 5.15 -26.45 -13.38
CA LYS A 203 4.08 -25.96 -14.25
C LYS A 203 3.60 -24.53 -13.93
N LEU A 204 4.28 -23.83 -13.00
CA LEU A 204 3.93 -22.47 -12.58
C LEU A 204 4.72 -21.40 -13.36
N ASP A 205 4.50 -21.32 -14.66
CA ASP A 205 5.20 -20.38 -15.55
C ASP A 205 4.81 -18.91 -15.36
N GLY A 206 3.62 -18.64 -14.82
CA GLY A 206 3.17 -17.30 -14.45
C GLY A 206 3.73 -16.73 -13.14
N LEU A 207 4.33 -17.57 -12.29
CA LEU A 207 4.65 -17.24 -10.89
C LEU A 207 5.70 -16.12 -10.77
N GLN A 208 5.43 -15.16 -9.88
CA GLN A 208 6.29 -14.01 -9.59
C GLN A 208 6.79 -14.00 -8.13
N LEU A 209 5.99 -14.53 -7.20
CA LEU A 209 6.34 -14.63 -5.79
C LEU A 209 5.95 -16.02 -5.26
N LEU A 210 6.93 -16.70 -4.68
CA LEU A 210 6.77 -17.88 -3.84
C LEU A 210 7.27 -17.52 -2.44
N ASN A 211 6.36 -17.41 -1.47
CA ASN A 211 6.71 -17.11 -0.09
C ASN A 211 6.49 -18.34 0.78
N MET A 212 7.55 -18.87 1.37
CA MET A 212 7.56 -20.01 2.29
C MET A 212 8.29 -19.64 3.59
N ASP A 213 8.30 -18.35 3.96
CA ASP A 213 8.90 -17.88 5.21
C ASP A 213 8.20 -18.49 6.43
N GLY A 214 8.94 -18.62 7.54
CA GLY A 214 8.37 -19.03 8.84
C GLY A 214 7.95 -20.49 8.93
N ASN A 215 8.54 -21.37 8.10
CA ASN A 215 8.25 -22.81 8.09
C ASN A 215 9.34 -23.62 8.82
N GLN A 216 9.27 -24.95 8.73
CA GLN A 216 10.22 -25.89 9.34
C GLN A 216 11.08 -26.62 8.31
N ILE A 217 11.27 -26.02 7.13
CA ILE A 217 11.84 -26.70 5.97
C ILE A 217 13.28 -27.07 6.28
N SER A 218 13.57 -28.36 6.19
CA SER A 218 14.90 -28.94 6.41
C SER A 218 15.33 -29.87 5.28
N HIS A 219 14.41 -30.28 4.39
CA HIS A 219 14.71 -31.18 3.28
C HIS A 219 14.12 -30.67 1.96
N LEU A 220 14.96 -30.53 0.94
CA LEU A 220 14.56 -30.18 -0.42
C LEU A 220 14.87 -31.35 -1.36
N SER A 221 13.90 -31.81 -2.14
CA SER A 221 14.13 -32.85 -3.14
C SER A 221 14.98 -32.33 -4.31
N GLN A 222 15.60 -33.24 -5.08
CA GLN A 222 16.55 -32.90 -6.15
C GLN A 222 15.97 -31.96 -7.20
N ARG A 223 14.66 -32.00 -7.46
CA ARG A 223 14.00 -31.15 -8.46
C ARG A 223 12.98 -30.19 -7.85
N SER A 224 13.10 -29.91 -6.55
CA SER A 224 12.22 -28.97 -5.83
C SER A 224 12.30 -27.54 -6.37
N MET A 225 13.46 -27.13 -6.90
CA MET A 225 13.69 -25.82 -7.52
C MET A 225 13.54 -25.82 -9.05
N ALA A 226 12.84 -26.81 -9.61
CA ALA A 226 12.55 -26.84 -11.04
C ALA A 226 11.47 -25.80 -11.39
N PHE A 227 11.90 -24.68 -11.99
CA PHE A 227 11.01 -23.60 -12.41
C PHE A 227 11.07 -23.38 -13.93
N PRO A 228 9.92 -23.38 -14.63
CA PRO A 228 9.87 -23.19 -16.06
C PRO A 228 10.32 -21.78 -16.47
N ALA A 229 10.70 -21.62 -17.74
CA ALA A 229 10.94 -20.30 -18.32
C ALA A 229 9.62 -19.50 -18.32
N ASN A 230 9.71 -18.18 -18.10
CA ASN A 230 8.54 -17.31 -18.18
C ASN A 230 8.13 -17.11 -19.64
N ARG A 231 7.08 -17.82 -20.09
CA ARG A 231 6.55 -17.72 -21.47
C ARG A 231 5.55 -16.57 -21.64
N HIS A 232 5.18 -15.87 -20.57
CA HIS A 232 4.06 -14.94 -20.51
C HIS A 232 4.47 -13.48 -20.24
N ALA A 233 5.69 -13.10 -20.63
CA ALA A 233 6.16 -11.72 -20.76
C ALA A 233 5.87 -10.80 -19.55
N THR A 234 6.57 -11.02 -18.43
CA THR A 234 6.81 -9.98 -17.43
C THR A 234 8.30 -9.92 -17.14
N THR A 235 8.93 -8.75 -17.26
CA THR A 235 10.37 -8.50 -17.04
C THR A 235 10.82 -8.61 -15.57
N GLY A 236 10.07 -9.37 -14.75
CA GLY A 236 10.30 -9.53 -13.31
C GLY A 236 11.09 -10.80 -12.98
N GLN A 237 11.98 -10.67 -12.00
CA GLN A 237 12.66 -11.80 -11.36
C GLN A 237 11.68 -12.55 -10.44
N LEU A 238 11.64 -13.89 -10.51
CA LEU A 238 10.86 -14.71 -9.57
C LEU A 238 11.47 -14.59 -8.17
N LYS A 239 10.69 -14.18 -7.18
CA LYS A 239 11.12 -14.12 -5.78
C LYS A 239 10.73 -15.39 -5.05
N ILE A 240 11.71 -16.05 -4.45
CA ILE A 240 11.53 -17.24 -3.61
C ILE A 240 12.03 -16.87 -2.21
N LEU A 241 11.11 -16.81 -1.26
CA LEU A 241 11.39 -16.47 0.13
C LEU A 241 11.32 -17.75 0.97
N LEU A 242 12.42 -18.07 1.65
CA LEU A 242 12.62 -19.26 2.47
C LEU A 242 13.21 -18.86 3.83
N ARG A 243 12.88 -17.67 4.32
CA ARG A 243 13.44 -17.13 5.55
C ARG A 243 12.90 -17.84 6.78
N SER A 244 13.64 -17.82 7.88
CA SER A 244 13.19 -18.37 9.17
C SER A 244 12.76 -19.85 9.05
N ASN A 245 13.58 -20.65 8.38
CA ASN A 245 13.40 -22.10 8.20
C ASN A 245 14.53 -22.88 8.90
N ARG A 246 14.58 -24.20 8.71
CA ARG A 246 15.60 -25.10 9.31
C ARG A 246 16.63 -25.59 8.29
N LEU A 247 16.87 -24.82 7.22
CA LEU A 247 17.76 -25.25 6.14
C LEU A 247 19.21 -25.30 6.63
N THR A 248 19.86 -26.42 6.36
CA THR A 248 21.31 -26.63 6.52
C THR A 248 21.93 -26.86 5.14
N ILE A 249 23.24 -27.08 5.10
CA ILE A 249 23.92 -27.45 3.84
C ILE A 249 23.38 -28.75 3.24
N ASP A 250 23.08 -29.74 4.09
CA ASP A 250 22.61 -31.07 3.69
C ASP A 250 21.17 -31.04 3.15
N SER A 251 20.45 -29.94 3.39
CA SER A 251 19.13 -29.70 2.81
C SER A 251 19.16 -29.56 1.29
N PHE A 252 20.32 -29.30 0.67
CA PHE A 252 20.43 -29.01 -0.76
C PHE A 252 21.11 -30.15 -1.54
N PRO A 253 20.36 -30.99 -2.28
CA PRO A 253 20.94 -31.99 -3.15
C PRO A 253 21.71 -31.39 -4.34
N ILE A 254 22.71 -32.13 -4.82
CA ILE A 254 23.48 -31.75 -6.01
C ILE A 254 22.56 -31.66 -7.24
N GLY A 255 22.69 -30.57 -8.00
CA GLY A 255 21.90 -30.32 -9.19
C GLY A 255 20.51 -29.73 -8.94
N ILE A 256 20.19 -29.33 -7.70
CA ILE A 256 18.90 -28.70 -7.37
C ILE A 256 18.55 -27.50 -8.26
N PHE A 257 19.55 -26.73 -8.69
CA PHE A 257 19.35 -25.55 -9.54
C PHE A 257 19.44 -25.81 -11.05
N ALA A 258 19.68 -27.06 -11.49
CA ALA A 258 19.87 -27.39 -12.92
C ALA A 258 18.65 -27.05 -13.78
N HIS A 259 17.47 -26.99 -13.18
CA HIS A 259 16.19 -26.77 -13.86
C HIS A 259 15.60 -25.36 -13.61
N VAL A 260 16.41 -24.40 -13.13
CA VAL A 260 16.00 -23.00 -12.99
C VAL A 260 16.13 -22.28 -14.34
N ARG A 261 15.03 -22.12 -15.07
CA ARG A 261 15.01 -21.58 -16.45
C ARG A 261 14.63 -20.09 -16.57
N ARG A 262 14.64 -19.35 -15.46
CA ARG A 262 14.35 -17.90 -15.41
C ARG A 262 15.16 -17.22 -14.30
N PRO A 263 15.29 -15.87 -14.31
CA PRO A 263 15.92 -15.15 -13.22
C PRO A 263 15.18 -15.34 -11.89
N VAL A 264 15.91 -15.64 -10.83
CA VAL A 264 15.41 -15.91 -9.47
C VAL A 264 16.15 -15.08 -8.43
N LEU A 265 15.41 -14.48 -7.50
CA LEU A 265 15.90 -14.01 -6.21
C LEU A 265 15.54 -15.07 -5.18
N LEU A 266 16.54 -15.67 -4.56
CA LEU A 266 16.39 -16.68 -3.52
C LEU A 266 16.83 -16.09 -2.17
N ASP A 267 15.90 -15.92 -1.25
CA ASP A 267 16.19 -15.46 0.12
C ASP A 267 16.16 -16.63 1.10
N LEU A 268 17.34 -17.02 1.58
CA LEU A 268 17.59 -18.06 2.59
C LEU A 268 17.92 -17.46 3.95
N GLY A 269 17.54 -16.20 4.22
CA GLY A 269 17.87 -15.54 5.47
C GLY A 269 17.32 -16.24 6.72
N LEU A 270 17.93 -16.05 7.89
CA LEU A 270 17.45 -16.63 9.16
C LEU A 270 17.30 -18.16 9.11
N ASN A 271 18.25 -18.86 8.49
CA ASN A 271 18.33 -20.33 8.47
C ASN A 271 19.56 -20.81 9.26
N ASN A 272 19.89 -22.10 9.16
CA ASN A 272 21.01 -22.74 9.85
C ASN A 272 22.16 -23.11 8.87
N LEU A 273 22.35 -22.33 7.81
CA LEU A 273 23.44 -22.54 6.85
C LEU A 273 24.78 -22.20 7.49
N THR A 274 25.75 -23.11 7.36
CA THR A 274 27.12 -22.86 7.84
C THR A 274 28.10 -22.57 6.70
N THR A 275 27.84 -23.02 5.48
CA THR A 275 28.67 -22.72 4.29
C THR A 275 27.80 -22.66 3.03
N ILE A 276 28.39 -22.24 1.90
CA ILE A 276 27.73 -22.23 0.58
C ILE A 276 28.61 -23.05 -0.40
N PRO A 277 28.33 -24.34 -0.56
CA PRO A 277 29.20 -25.25 -1.30
C PRO A 277 29.10 -25.02 -2.82
N GLN A 278 30.27 -24.91 -3.46
CA GLN A 278 30.40 -24.55 -4.88
C GLN A 278 29.68 -25.53 -5.80
N ASN A 279 29.86 -26.84 -5.58
CA ASN A 279 29.27 -27.91 -6.40
C ASN A 279 27.73 -27.86 -6.47
N ILE A 280 27.07 -27.23 -5.50
CA ILE A 280 25.62 -27.03 -5.47
C ILE A 280 25.26 -25.66 -6.04
N PHE A 281 25.82 -24.58 -5.49
CA PHE A 281 25.36 -23.21 -5.76
C PHE A 281 25.98 -22.57 -6.99
N GLN A 282 27.07 -23.08 -7.55
CA GLN A 282 27.70 -22.49 -8.73
C GLN A 282 26.72 -22.39 -9.91
N GLN A 283 25.88 -23.42 -10.12
CA GLN A 283 24.87 -23.45 -11.19
C GLN A 283 23.80 -22.37 -11.00
N PHE A 284 23.53 -21.94 -9.77
CA PHE A 284 22.53 -20.92 -9.49
C PHE A 284 22.89 -19.56 -10.08
N PHE A 285 24.17 -19.18 -10.14
CA PHE A 285 24.57 -17.81 -10.46
C PHE A 285 24.59 -17.44 -11.96
N TRP A 286 24.32 -18.38 -12.87
CA TRP A 286 24.55 -18.20 -14.32
C TRP A 286 23.51 -17.33 -15.07
N ARG A 287 22.44 -16.85 -14.41
CA ARG A 287 21.30 -16.19 -15.08
C ARG A 287 20.81 -14.88 -14.43
N HIS A 288 21.72 -14.08 -13.86
CA HIS A 288 21.36 -12.89 -13.05
C HIS A 288 20.54 -13.22 -11.80
N ASN A 289 20.73 -14.42 -11.25
CA ASN A 289 20.09 -14.82 -10.02
C ASN A 289 20.73 -14.11 -8.81
N ILE A 290 19.92 -13.83 -7.80
CA ILE A 290 20.35 -13.15 -6.57
C ILE A 290 20.16 -14.12 -5.40
N LEU A 291 21.17 -14.27 -4.56
CA LEU A 291 21.12 -15.08 -3.35
C LEU A 291 21.21 -14.18 -2.10
N SER A 292 20.26 -14.29 -1.18
CA SER A 292 20.36 -13.71 0.17
C SER A 292 20.52 -14.81 1.21
N ILE A 293 21.47 -14.66 2.12
CA ILE A 293 21.79 -15.64 3.19
C ILE A 293 21.93 -14.93 4.54
N ASN A 294 21.24 -13.80 4.69
CA ASN A 294 21.34 -12.94 5.87
C ASN A 294 21.05 -13.69 7.18
N ARG A 295 21.79 -13.41 8.25
CA ARG A 295 21.55 -14.03 9.58
C ARG A 295 21.54 -15.56 9.57
N ASN A 296 22.53 -16.17 8.90
CA ASN A 296 22.86 -17.59 9.01
C ASN A 296 24.19 -17.76 9.79
N PRO A 297 24.42 -18.87 10.50
CA PRO A 297 25.66 -19.13 11.25
C PRO A 297 26.82 -19.58 10.34
N LEU A 298 27.21 -18.73 9.38
CA LEU A 298 28.26 -19.03 8.40
C LEU A 298 29.64 -19.18 9.09
N LYS A 299 30.35 -20.24 8.71
CA LYS A 299 31.75 -20.49 9.11
C LYS A 299 32.68 -19.85 8.12
N CYS A 300 33.73 -19.25 8.64
CA CYS A 300 34.65 -18.46 7.85
C CYS A 300 35.87 -19.30 7.52
N ASP A 301 35.76 -20.03 6.40
CA ASP A 301 36.76 -20.99 5.95
C ASP A 301 37.00 -20.85 4.42
N CYS A 302 37.79 -21.76 3.86
CA CYS A 302 38.12 -21.75 2.44
C CYS A 302 36.91 -22.02 1.51
N GLN A 303 35.75 -22.45 2.02
CA GLN A 303 34.57 -22.82 1.22
C GLN A 303 33.87 -21.61 0.57
N PHE A 304 34.21 -20.38 0.96
CA PHE A 304 33.70 -19.15 0.33
C PHE A 304 34.68 -18.53 -0.69
N LYS A 305 35.88 -19.11 -0.85
CA LYS A 305 36.91 -18.59 -1.78
C LYS A 305 36.39 -18.45 -3.20
N TRP A 306 35.61 -19.43 -3.67
CA TRP A 306 35.04 -19.42 -5.02
C TRP A 306 34.01 -18.30 -5.24
N LEU A 307 33.19 -17.97 -4.23
CA LEU A 307 32.23 -16.85 -4.30
C LEU A 307 32.96 -15.51 -4.43
N TYR A 308 34.09 -15.36 -3.72
CA TYR A 308 34.96 -14.20 -3.83
C TYR A 308 35.60 -14.09 -5.22
N GLU A 309 36.23 -15.17 -5.70
CA GLU A 309 36.91 -15.21 -7.00
C GLU A 309 35.97 -14.91 -8.17
N GLN A 310 34.73 -15.41 -8.11
CA GLN A 310 33.72 -15.22 -9.14
C GLN A 310 32.98 -13.86 -9.04
N ARG A 311 33.29 -13.02 -8.03
CA ARG A 311 32.66 -11.69 -7.81
C ARG A 311 31.12 -11.73 -7.79
N LEU A 312 30.55 -12.83 -7.27
CA LEU A 312 29.12 -13.11 -7.25
C LEU A 312 28.41 -12.32 -6.15
N LEU A 313 27.21 -11.80 -6.45
CA LEU A 313 26.41 -10.99 -5.52
C LEU A 313 25.69 -11.91 -4.52
N TYR A 314 26.07 -11.87 -3.24
CA TYR A 314 25.28 -12.46 -2.16
C TYR A 314 25.20 -11.51 -0.94
N ASN A 315 24.02 -11.40 -0.32
CA ASN A 315 23.78 -10.53 0.84
C ASN A 315 23.86 -11.36 2.13
N ALA A 316 24.98 -11.27 2.85
CA ALA A 316 25.24 -11.92 4.14
C ALA A 316 25.61 -10.87 5.19
N THR A 317 24.83 -10.76 6.26
CA THR A 317 24.95 -9.69 7.27
C THR A 317 25.49 -10.11 8.64
N ASN A 318 25.86 -11.40 8.89
CA ASN A 318 26.58 -11.75 10.13
C ASN A 318 27.19 -13.17 10.11
N THR A 319 28.53 -13.26 10.13
CA THR A 319 29.41 -14.14 10.96
C THR A 319 30.86 -14.07 10.43
N ASN A 320 31.80 -13.80 11.35
CA ASN A 320 33.28 -13.68 11.38
C ASN A 320 34.21 -13.89 10.15
N SER A 321 33.84 -13.44 8.94
CA SER A 321 34.62 -13.29 7.68
C SER A 321 34.14 -14.11 6.47
N LEU A 322 33.48 -13.43 5.53
CA LEU A 322 33.83 -13.36 4.10
C LEU A 322 32.82 -12.44 3.40
N LYS A 323 33.30 -11.24 3.05
CA LYS A 323 32.58 -10.13 2.42
C LYS A 323 33.21 -9.87 1.07
N PHE A 324 32.54 -10.05 -0.08
CA PHE A 324 32.97 -9.36 -1.30
C PHE A 324 31.87 -9.05 -2.33
N LYS A 325 31.39 -7.80 -2.33
CA LYS A 325 31.63 -6.84 -3.42
C LYS A 325 31.61 -5.41 -2.83
N LYS A 326 32.70 -4.66 -3.08
CA LYS A 326 32.94 -3.23 -2.76
C LYS A 326 32.52 -2.73 -1.36
N GLN A 327 33.18 -3.22 -0.31
CA GLN A 327 33.12 -2.55 1.00
C GLN A 327 34.36 -1.69 1.34
N LYS A 328 35.39 -1.68 0.48
CA LYS A 328 36.50 -0.73 0.66
C LYS A 328 36.04 0.72 0.40
N GLU A 329 35.08 0.93 -0.51
CA GLU A 329 34.43 2.23 -0.71
C GLU A 329 33.37 2.51 0.38
N MET A 330 32.55 1.54 0.80
CA MET A 330 31.49 1.78 1.79
C MET A 330 31.93 1.86 3.26
N SER A 331 33.03 1.20 3.65
CA SER A 331 33.65 1.39 4.97
C SER A 331 34.32 2.77 5.07
N GLN A 332 34.93 3.24 3.98
CA GLN A 332 35.47 4.60 3.91
C GLN A 332 34.35 5.63 3.89
N ILE A 333 33.28 5.45 3.11
CA ILE A 333 32.12 6.36 3.08
C ILE A 333 31.38 6.34 4.42
N GLY A 334 31.10 5.17 5.01
CA GLY A 334 30.44 5.05 6.32
C GLY A 334 31.25 5.63 7.49
N GLN A 335 32.59 5.56 7.45
CA GLN A 335 33.47 6.26 8.40
C GLN A 335 33.61 7.75 8.07
N GLN A 336 33.64 8.15 6.80
CA GLN A 336 33.63 9.55 6.37
C GLN A 336 32.34 10.27 6.78
N ILE A 337 31.18 9.59 6.69
CA ILE A 337 29.86 10.15 7.07
C ILE A 337 29.76 10.44 8.58
N ARG A 338 30.40 9.63 9.45
CA ARG A 338 30.43 9.90 10.90
C ARG A 338 31.17 11.20 11.25
N ASN A 339 32.06 11.64 10.37
CA ASN A 339 32.83 12.87 10.51
C ASN A 339 32.28 14.01 9.64
N LEU A 340 31.17 13.80 8.91
CA LEU A 340 30.50 14.89 8.20
C LEU A 340 29.79 15.77 9.24
N SER A 341 30.34 16.96 9.44
CA SER A 341 29.61 18.07 10.02
C SER A 341 28.63 18.59 8.97
N TYR A 342 27.37 18.77 9.34
CA TYR A 342 26.36 19.32 8.43
C TYR A 342 25.43 20.31 9.10
N ARG A 343 24.82 21.16 8.27
CA ARG A 343 23.85 22.17 8.66
C ARG A 343 22.47 21.52 8.80
N SER A 344 21.73 21.92 9.83
CA SER A 344 20.34 21.47 10.02
C SER A 344 19.50 22.51 10.77
N TRP A 345 18.21 22.58 10.44
CA TRP A 345 17.23 23.36 11.18
C TRP A 345 16.40 22.43 12.06
N ASN A 346 16.42 22.69 13.37
CA ASN A 346 15.82 21.79 14.34
C ASN A 346 14.86 22.54 15.24
N VAL A 347 13.73 21.90 15.55
CA VAL A 347 12.92 22.28 16.71
C VAL A 347 13.72 21.89 17.94
N VAL A 348 14.01 22.85 18.80
CA VAL A 348 14.74 22.66 20.08
C VAL A 348 13.80 22.75 21.28
N ARG A 349 12.60 23.31 21.08
CA ARG A 349 11.52 23.37 22.06
C ARG A 349 10.20 23.51 21.32
N TYR A 350 9.11 22.98 21.87
CA TYR A 350 7.79 23.27 21.34
C TYR A 350 7.38 24.69 21.75
N HIS A 351 7.10 25.56 20.78
CA HIS A 351 6.76 26.96 21.02
C HIS A 351 5.93 27.57 19.87
N PRO A 352 4.95 28.45 20.14
CA PRO A 352 4.16 29.12 19.10
C PRO A 352 4.97 30.09 18.25
N GLU A 353 5.96 30.78 18.83
CA GLU A 353 6.90 31.64 18.11
C GLU A 353 8.02 30.82 17.45
N LEU A 354 8.13 30.93 16.13
CA LEU A 354 9.02 30.12 15.30
C LEU A 354 10.50 30.32 15.64
N LYS A 355 10.96 31.56 15.86
CA LYS A 355 12.36 31.86 16.23
C LYS A 355 12.80 31.32 17.59
N GLN A 356 11.83 31.05 18.47
CA GLN A 356 12.08 30.38 19.74
C GLN A 356 12.06 28.85 19.60
N ALA A 357 11.17 28.33 18.75
CA ALA A 357 11.02 26.89 18.52
C ALA A 357 12.17 26.31 17.69
N ILE A 358 12.54 26.97 16.59
CA ILE A 358 13.48 26.47 15.58
C ILE A 358 14.84 27.16 15.75
N LYS A 359 15.91 26.36 15.74
CA LYS A 359 17.30 26.85 15.72
C LYS A 359 18.08 26.22 14.57
N PHE A 360 18.94 27.04 13.97
CA PHE A 360 19.96 26.58 13.04
C PHE A 360 21.12 25.97 13.81
N ILE A 361 21.52 24.77 13.41
CA ILE A 361 22.69 24.07 13.93
C ILE A 361 23.67 23.95 12.76
N PRO A 362 24.76 24.76 12.73
CA PRO A 362 25.69 24.79 11.60
C PRO A 362 26.56 23.54 11.49
N ASN A 363 26.79 22.87 12.62
CA ASN A 363 27.67 21.72 12.74
C ASN A 363 27.01 20.65 13.62
N THR A 364 26.14 19.83 13.02
CA THR A 364 25.60 18.65 13.67
C THR A 364 26.30 17.39 13.16
N THR A 365 26.38 16.36 13.99
CA THR A 365 26.91 15.04 13.61
C THR A 365 25.78 14.07 13.32
N MET A 366 25.99 13.18 12.35
CA MET A 366 25.00 12.15 12.04
C MET A 366 24.91 11.19 13.20
N GLN A 367 23.79 11.24 13.92
CA GLN A 367 23.56 10.34 15.05
C GLN A 367 23.32 8.89 14.61
N THR A 368 22.98 8.67 13.33
CA THR A 368 22.62 7.35 12.81
C THR A 368 23.63 6.86 11.77
N ASN A 369 24.11 5.63 11.98
CA ASN A 369 24.78 4.87 10.93
C ASN A 369 23.74 4.45 9.88
N LEU A 370 24.15 4.32 8.62
CA LEU A 370 23.48 3.47 7.62
C LEU A 370 23.51 2.02 8.12
N ASN A 371 22.59 1.67 9.02
CA ASN A 371 22.53 0.36 9.67
C ASN A 371 21.46 -0.53 9.02
N GLY A 372 20.49 0.06 8.32
CA GLY A 372 19.41 -0.66 7.65
C GLY A 372 19.80 -1.10 6.24
N SER A 373 19.45 -2.34 5.90
CA SER A 373 19.70 -2.89 4.57
C SER A 373 19.00 -2.11 3.45
N ASN A 374 17.92 -1.40 3.79
CA ASN A 374 17.06 -0.63 2.88
C ASN A 374 17.33 0.89 2.96
N ASP A 375 18.31 1.31 3.76
CA ASP A 375 18.57 2.73 3.99
C ASP A 375 19.22 3.36 2.74
N ILE A 376 18.96 4.63 2.52
CA ILE A 376 19.56 5.45 1.47
C ILE A 376 20.02 6.74 2.12
N LEU A 377 21.32 7.02 2.01
CA LEU A 377 21.85 8.32 2.37
C LEU A 377 21.73 9.27 1.18
N VAL A 378 21.04 10.37 1.40
CA VAL A 378 20.80 11.41 0.41
C VAL A 378 21.45 12.71 0.88
N GLN A 379 22.23 13.33 -0.01
CA GLN A 379 22.59 14.74 0.09
C GLN A 379 21.43 15.57 -0.43
N VAL A 380 20.82 16.37 0.43
CA VAL A 380 19.65 17.19 0.09
C VAL A 380 20.12 18.42 -0.68
N LEU A 381 19.49 18.67 -1.83
CA LEU A 381 19.80 19.78 -2.74
C LEU A 381 18.70 20.85 -2.72
N ALA A 382 17.46 20.43 -2.48
CA ALA A 382 16.32 21.32 -2.26
C ALA A 382 15.27 20.62 -1.37
N SER A 383 14.51 21.40 -0.63
CA SER A 383 13.38 20.94 0.19
C SER A 383 12.25 21.94 0.13
N SER A 384 11.11 21.67 0.74
CA SER A 384 10.00 22.63 0.82
C SER A 384 9.53 22.79 2.26
N VAL A 385 8.86 23.92 2.53
CA VAL A 385 8.20 24.17 3.81
C VAL A 385 6.70 23.91 3.65
N ASN A 386 6.12 23.14 4.56
CA ASN A 386 4.71 22.83 4.63
C ASN A 386 4.08 23.41 5.90
N LYS A 387 2.76 23.69 5.86
CA LYS A 387 2.00 24.09 7.05
C LYS A 387 2.10 23.06 8.18
N HIS A 388 2.28 21.78 7.80
CA HIS A 388 2.54 20.69 8.72
C HIS A 388 3.85 20.90 9.51
N ASP A 389 4.91 21.45 8.91
CA ASP A 389 6.17 21.71 9.61
C ASP A 389 5.98 22.78 10.71
N ILE A 390 5.17 23.81 10.45
CA ILE A 390 4.79 24.83 11.45
C ILE A 390 3.95 24.22 12.58
N ALA A 391 3.00 23.33 12.25
CA ALA A 391 2.20 22.67 13.28
C ALA A 391 3.08 21.81 14.22
N MET A 392 4.10 21.14 13.69
CA MET A 392 5.04 20.32 14.46
C MET A 392 5.85 21.16 15.47
N THR A 393 6.13 22.44 15.20
CA THR A 393 6.81 23.32 16.18
C THR A 393 5.98 23.57 17.43
N ARG A 394 4.68 23.32 17.38
CA ARG A 394 3.73 23.50 18.49
C ARG A 394 3.38 22.18 19.19
N GLY A 395 4.09 21.09 18.86
CA GLY A 395 3.88 19.76 19.45
C GLY A 395 2.90 18.86 18.70
N TYR A 396 2.41 19.28 17.53
CA TYR A 396 1.59 18.42 16.68
C TYR A 396 2.34 17.12 16.33
N GLY A 397 1.73 15.97 16.65
CA GLY A 397 2.29 14.65 16.37
C GLY A 397 3.29 14.12 17.41
N ASN A 398 3.52 14.81 18.52
CA ASN A 398 4.47 14.35 19.56
C ASN A 398 3.96 13.12 20.35
N LEU A 399 2.64 12.93 20.49
CA LEU A 399 2.03 11.79 21.20
C LEU A 399 1.50 10.70 20.25
N SER A 400 1.16 11.04 19.01
CA SER A 400 0.35 10.20 18.10
C SER A 400 1.15 9.52 16.97
N LEU A 401 2.44 9.85 16.81
CA LEU A 401 3.27 9.41 15.68
C LEU A 401 4.33 8.36 16.05
N LEU A 402 4.19 7.65 17.18
CA LEU A 402 5.13 6.60 17.57
C LEU A 402 4.67 5.23 17.06
N PRO A 403 5.54 4.42 16.42
CA PRO A 403 5.21 3.06 15.95
C PRO A 403 4.76 2.09 17.06
N ASN A 404 5.04 2.42 18.32
CA ASN A 404 4.79 1.56 19.49
C ASN A 404 3.60 2.00 20.37
N SER A 405 2.72 2.90 19.90
CA SER A 405 1.60 3.39 20.73
C SER A 405 0.49 2.37 21.00
N LEU A 406 0.62 1.12 20.51
CA LEU A 406 -0.28 0.00 20.80
C LEU A 406 0.23 -0.91 21.94
N SER A 407 1.42 -0.64 22.49
CA SER A 407 1.92 -1.34 23.68
C SER A 407 1.41 -0.66 24.96
N LEU A 408 0.48 -1.32 25.66
CA LEU A 408 -0.01 -0.90 27.00
C LEU A 408 1.09 -0.80 28.07
N LYS A 409 2.33 -1.20 27.80
CA LYS A 409 3.43 -1.28 28.78
C LYS A 409 4.39 -0.09 28.81
N SER A 410 4.20 0.93 27.96
CA SER A 410 5.15 2.07 27.84
C SER A 410 4.60 3.43 28.28
N TRP A 411 3.56 3.44 29.12
CA TRP A 411 2.77 4.64 29.47
C TRP A 411 3.51 5.69 30.32
N ASN A 412 4.68 5.39 30.89
CA ASN A 412 5.39 6.29 31.81
C ASN A 412 6.64 6.98 31.25
N LYS A 413 6.98 6.83 29.96
CA LYS A 413 8.11 7.55 29.34
C LYS A 413 7.60 8.60 28.36
N ARG A 414 7.60 9.87 28.76
CA ARG A 414 7.59 11.01 27.83
C ARG A 414 8.85 10.87 26.96
N ILE A 415 8.72 10.33 25.76
CA ILE A 415 9.81 10.34 24.78
C ILE A 415 9.82 11.75 24.17
N ASP A 416 10.72 12.59 24.67
CA ASP A 416 10.98 13.89 24.05
C ASP A 416 11.71 13.64 22.71
N ARG A 417 11.12 14.11 21.59
CA ARG A 417 11.65 13.95 20.23
C ARG A 417 12.61 15.06 19.81
N LEU A 418 12.94 15.96 20.74
CA LEU A 418 13.82 17.09 20.50
C LEU A 418 15.31 16.69 20.69
N PRO A 419 16.24 17.24 19.89
CA PRO A 419 16.00 18.14 18.76
C PRO A 419 15.40 17.41 17.55
N LEU A 420 14.40 18.01 16.91
CA LEU A 420 13.67 17.42 15.78
C LEU A 420 13.95 18.18 14.48
N THR A 421 14.49 17.50 13.47
CA THR A 421 14.66 18.09 12.14
C THR A 421 13.32 18.11 11.38
N LEU A 422 12.92 19.26 10.86
CA LEU A 422 11.67 19.43 10.08
C LEU A 422 11.88 19.18 8.58
N GLY A 423 10.82 19.33 7.78
CA GLY A 423 10.87 19.19 6.32
C GLY A 423 10.40 17.82 5.85
N ARG A 424 9.33 17.80 5.06
CA ARG A 424 8.70 16.56 4.57
C ARG A 424 8.96 16.27 3.09
N ASP A 425 9.52 17.23 2.36
CA ASP A 425 9.89 17.10 0.95
C ASP A 425 11.40 17.10 0.81
N PHE A 426 11.93 16.36 -0.16
CA PHE A 426 13.31 16.55 -0.58
C PHE A 426 13.53 16.23 -2.04
N VAL A 427 14.52 16.90 -2.60
CA VAL A 427 15.25 16.53 -3.79
C VAL A 427 16.70 16.39 -3.39
N GLY A 428 17.34 15.29 -3.80
CA GLY A 428 18.71 15.05 -3.41
C GLY A 428 19.44 14.06 -4.28
N LYS A 429 20.75 13.99 -4.05
CA LYS A 429 21.65 13.04 -4.70
C LYS A 429 21.92 11.89 -3.76
N ILE A 430 21.78 10.66 -4.24
CA ILE A 430 22.15 9.47 -3.45
C ILE A 430 23.67 9.46 -3.30
N ILE A 431 24.12 9.50 -2.04
CA ILE A 431 25.55 9.38 -1.70
C ILE A 431 25.91 7.92 -1.50
N SER A 432 25.06 7.19 -0.80
CA SER A 432 25.22 5.75 -0.60
C SER A 432 23.88 5.09 -0.29
N ARG A 433 23.85 3.76 -0.37
CA ARG A 433 22.65 2.96 -0.15
C ARG A 433 23.00 1.67 0.56
N GLY A 434 22.02 1.15 1.29
CA GLY A 434 22.04 -0.18 1.85
C GLY A 434 22.05 -1.24 0.74
N PRO A 435 22.53 -2.45 1.06
CA PRO A 435 22.69 -3.53 0.09
C PRO A 435 21.38 -4.03 -0.54
N SER A 436 20.23 -3.87 0.12
CA SER A 436 18.92 -4.33 -0.39
C SER A 436 18.25 -3.33 -1.33
N VAL A 437 18.72 -2.08 -1.40
CA VAL A 437 18.18 -1.07 -2.31
C VAL A 437 18.71 -1.33 -3.73
N MET A 438 17.89 -1.86 -4.63
CA MET A 438 18.34 -2.26 -5.98
C MET A 438 17.97 -1.27 -7.09
N MET A 439 16.89 -0.50 -6.90
CA MET A 439 16.35 0.41 -7.93
C MET A 439 17.15 1.69 -8.10
N PHE A 440 18.09 1.96 -7.19
CA PHE A 440 18.86 3.19 -7.15
C PHE A 440 20.35 2.90 -7.01
N LYS A 441 21.19 3.84 -7.45
CA LYS A 441 22.65 3.80 -7.28
C LYS A 441 23.20 5.14 -6.76
N PRO A 442 24.37 5.14 -6.11
CA PRO A 442 25.08 6.38 -5.81
C PRO A 442 25.23 7.26 -7.06
N GLY A 443 24.96 8.54 -6.89
CA GLY A 443 24.94 9.53 -7.96
C GLY A 443 23.56 9.83 -8.55
N ASP A 444 22.56 8.95 -8.37
CA ASP A 444 21.21 9.21 -8.86
C ASP A 444 20.60 10.44 -8.17
N LEU A 445 19.89 11.26 -8.95
CA LEU A 445 19.05 12.34 -8.44
C LEU A 445 17.65 11.80 -8.17
N VAL A 446 17.23 11.90 -6.92
CA VAL A 446 15.94 11.44 -6.43
C VAL A 446 15.14 12.58 -5.84
N TRP A 447 13.83 12.38 -5.80
CA TRP A 447 12.91 13.20 -5.04
C TRP A 447 12.01 12.30 -4.21
N GLY A 448 11.49 12.82 -3.11
CA GLY A 448 10.74 11.99 -2.19
C GLY A 448 10.19 12.77 -1.03
N THR A 449 9.60 12.01 -0.12
CA THR A 449 8.97 12.51 1.09
C THR A 449 9.56 11.87 2.33
N VAL A 450 9.47 12.54 3.47
CA VAL A 450 9.86 11.96 4.76
C VAL A 450 8.61 11.78 5.62
N PRO A 451 8.36 10.61 6.22
CA PRO A 451 7.22 10.42 7.11
C PRO A 451 7.26 11.37 8.32
N PRO A 452 6.12 11.89 8.81
CA PRO A 452 6.07 12.82 9.95
C PRO A 452 6.69 12.29 11.26
N TYR A 453 6.80 10.96 11.41
CA TYR A 453 7.41 10.30 12.57
C TYR A 453 8.94 10.18 12.51
N GLU A 454 9.59 10.63 11.42
CA GLU A 454 11.05 10.63 11.24
C GLU A 454 11.64 12.05 11.26
N ASN A 455 12.95 12.15 11.49
CA ASN A 455 13.71 13.37 11.24
C ASN A 455 13.65 13.75 9.76
N GLY A 456 13.36 15.02 9.50
CA GLY A 456 13.04 15.54 8.17
C GLY A 456 14.23 15.93 7.29
N ALA A 457 13.89 16.64 6.23
CA ALA A 457 14.78 17.01 5.14
C ALA A 457 15.38 18.43 5.24
N HIS A 458 15.12 19.20 6.30
CA HIS A 458 15.76 20.51 6.50
C HIS A 458 17.16 20.35 7.11
N THR A 459 18.01 19.66 6.37
CA THR A 459 19.36 19.23 6.72
C THR A 459 20.14 18.97 5.42
N ASP A 460 21.47 19.16 5.40
CA ASP A 460 22.27 18.86 4.19
C ASP A 460 22.24 17.37 3.83
N TYR A 461 22.01 16.49 4.81
CA TYR A 461 21.93 15.05 4.60
C TYR A 461 20.77 14.42 5.38
N LEU A 462 20.09 13.47 4.74
CA LEU A 462 19.03 12.66 5.36
C LEU A 462 19.21 11.17 5.03
N ILE A 463 18.74 10.33 5.94
CA ILE A 463 18.59 8.89 5.71
C ILE A 463 17.10 8.58 5.49
N THR A 464 16.80 7.85 4.42
CA THR A 464 15.44 7.40 4.09
C THR A 464 15.47 5.99 3.50
N THR A 465 14.35 5.45 3.01
CA THR A 465 14.28 4.14 2.35
C THR A 465 13.67 4.25 0.95
N ASP A 466 13.88 3.22 0.14
CA ASP A 466 13.33 3.12 -1.23
C ASP A 466 11.79 3.22 -1.31
N ASN A 467 11.09 3.00 -0.21
CA ASN A 467 9.63 3.16 -0.11
C ASN A 467 9.15 4.62 -0.18
N PHE A 468 10.04 5.59 -0.01
CA PHE A 468 9.67 7.02 0.08
C PHE A 468 10.25 7.88 -1.04
N VAL A 469 10.92 7.27 -2.01
CA VAL A 469 11.70 7.99 -3.01
C VAL A 469 11.41 7.49 -4.42
N SER A 470 11.57 8.38 -5.39
CA SER A 470 11.51 8.08 -6.81
C SER A 470 12.63 8.84 -7.53
N LEU A 471 12.92 8.49 -8.79
CA LEU A 471 13.83 9.29 -9.60
C LEU A 471 13.24 10.68 -9.83
N LYS A 472 14.08 11.71 -9.70
CA LYS A 472 13.69 13.09 -9.97
C LYS A 472 13.41 13.26 -11.48
N PRO A 473 12.36 14.01 -11.89
CA PRO A 473 12.16 14.44 -13.27
C PRO A 473 13.43 15.10 -13.85
N LYS A 474 13.88 14.64 -15.01
CA LYS A 474 15.19 15.02 -15.56
C LYS A 474 15.27 16.48 -16.00
N ASN A 475 14.17 17.03 -16.51
CA ASN A 475 14.11 18.37 -17.09
C ASN A 475 13.69 19.48 -16.11
N LEU A 476 13.44 19.15 -14.84
CA LEU A 476 13.15 20.15 -13.81
C LEU A 476 14.42 20.56 -13.06
N SER A 477 14.48 21.78 -12.54
CA SER A 477 15.46 22.14 -11.52
C SER A 477 15.18 21.40 -10.20
N ASN A 478 16.17 21.38 -9.29
CA ASN A 478 15.96 20.79 -7.95
C ASN A 478 14.89 21.56 -7.16
N VAL A 479 14.88 22.89 -7.30
CA VAL A 479 13.93 23.79 -6.64
C VAL A 479 12.50 23.54 -7.15
N GLU A 480 12.31 23.43 -8.46
CA GLU A 480 11.02 23.10 -9.05
C GLU A 480 10.50 21.73 -8.61
N ALA A 481 11.36 20.70 -8.65
CA ALA A 481 10.98 19.36 -8.26
C ALA A 481 10.62 19.29 -6.75
N ALA A 482 11.33 20.00 -5.87
CA ALA A 482 11.07 19.99 -4.44
C ALA A 482 9.70 20.56 -4.04
N SER A 483 9.02 21.30 -4.93
CA SER A 483 7.70 21.88 -4.67
C SER A 483 6.55 20.87 -4.60
N ILE A 484 6.75 19.62 -5.06
CA ILE A 484 5.66 18.67 -5.35
C ILE A 484 5.49 17.51 -4.38
N PRO A 485 6.52 16.76 -3.94
CA PRO A 485 6.33 15.38 -3.48
C PRO A 485 5.23 15.17 -2.43
N TYR A 486 5.23 15.95 -1.35
CA TYR A 486 4.29 15.84 -0.24
C TYR A 486 2.89 16.31 -0.62
N VAL A 487 2.78 17.47 -1.28
CA VAL A 487 1.47 18.00 -1.70
C VAL A 487 0.85 17.19 -2.84
N GLY A 488 1.67 16.69 -3.74
CA GLY A 488 1.29 15.83 -4.85
C GLY A 488 0.80 14.47 -4.35
N LEU A 489 1.51 13.85 -3.40
CA LEU A 489 1.05 12.60 -2.78
C LEU A 489 -0.19 12.78 -1.89
N THR A 490 -0.35 13.94 -1.26
CA THR A 490 -1.56 14.28 -0.50
C THR A 490 -2.78 14.45 -1.43
N ALA A 491 -2.63 15.17 -2.53
CA ALA A 491 -3.68 15.29 -3.54
C ALA A 491 -3.98 13.95 -4.22
N TRP A 492 -2.93 13.17 -4.52
CA TRP A 492 -3.06 11.84 -5.10
C TRP A 492 -3.89 10.93 -4.20
N SER A 493 -3.52 10.78 -2.92
CA SER A 493 -4.29 9.93 -1.99
C SER A 493 -5.73 10.42 -1.84
N ALA A 494 -5.94 11.74 -1.72
CA ALA A 494 -7.28 12.33 -1.61
C ALA A 494 -8.16 12.03 -2.83
N LEU A 495 -7.62 12.13 -4.04
CA LEU A 495 -8.37 11.86 -5.26
C LEU A 495 -8.52 10.36 -5.53
N THR A 496 -7.45 9.57 -5.37
CA THR A 496 -7.46 8.14 -5.75
C THR A 496 -8.00 7.24 -4.67
N THR A 497 -7.46 7.32 -3.45
CA THR A 497 -7.79 6.39 -2.38
C THR A 497 -9.12 6.76 -1.74
N PHE A 498 -9.32 8.05 -1.45
CA PHE A 498 -10.49 8.54 -0.73
C PHE A 498 -11.60 9.05 -1.67
N GLY A 499 -11.21 9.60 -2.82
CA GLY A 499 -12.14 10.03 -3.87
C GLY A 499 -12.51 8.95 -4.88
N GLU A 500 -11.77 7.83 -4.91
CA GLU A 500 -11.94 6.72 -5.87
C GLU A 500 -11.82 7.15 -7.34
N LEU A 501 -11.09 8.23 -7.62
CA LEU A 501 -10.78 8.69 -8.97
C LEU A 501 -9.48 8.10 -9.51
N ASN A 502 -9.39 7.98 -10.82
CA ASN A 502 -8.18 7.64 -11.53
C ASN A 502 -8.27 8.14 -12.99
N SER A 503 -7.22 7.93 -13.77
CA SER A 503 -7.15 8.40 -15.15
C SER A 503 -8.22 7.80 -16.08
N THR A 504 -8.91 6.72 -15.72
CA THR A 504 -9.90 6.06 -16.59
C THR A 504 -11.34 6.40 -16.23
N ASN A 505 -11.63 6.77 -14.97
CA ASN A 505 -12.99 7.08 -14.52
C ASN A 505 -13.26 8.58 -14.30
N THR A 506 -12.24 9.44 -14.43
CA THR A 506 -12.36 10.89 -14.18
C THR A 506 -13.03 11.65 -15.33
N VAL A 507 -13.02 11.13 -16.55
CA VAL A 507 -13.45 11.86 -17.77
C VAL A 507 -14.85 12.49 -17.66
N ASN A 508 -15.80 11.80 -17.03
CA ASN A 508 -17.18 12.29 -16.89
C ASN A 508 -17.45 12.98 -15.54
N LYS A 509 -16.41 13.25 -14.76
CA LYS A 509 -16.55 13.78 -13.39
C LYS A 509 -16.46 15.28 -13.35
N ARG A 510 -17.33 15.88 -12.55
CA ARG A 510 -17.26 17.29 -12.16
C ARG A 510 -16.72 17.37 -10.74
N VAL A 511 -15.64 18.12 -10.55
CA VAL A 511 -14.94 18.20 -9.27
C VAL A 511 -14.83 19.65 -8.81
N LEU A 512 -15.16 19.91 -7.55
CA LEU A 512 -14.96 21.20 -6.89
C LEU A 512 -13.76 21.09 -5.94
N VAL A 513 -12.75 21.95 -6.11
CA VAL A 513 -11.55 22.00 -5.27
C VAL A 513 -11.60 23.24 -4.38
N LEU A 514 -11.80 23.05 -3.08
CA LEU A 514 -11.78 24.16 -2.12
C LEU A 514 -10.34 24.45 -1.67
N GLY A 515 -9.91 25.70 -1.75
CA GLY A 515 -8.52 26.07 -1.48
C GLY A 515 -7.56 25.80 -2.65
N GLY A 516 -8.02 26.08 -3.87
CA GLY A 516 -7.31 25.82 -5.12
C GLY A 516 -5.96 26.52 -5.27
N SER A 517 -5.72 27.67 -4.64
CA SER A 517 -4.43 28.39 -4.74
C SER A 517 -3.32 27.83 -3.83
N GLY A 518 -3.65 26.94 -2.90
CA GLY A 518 -2.68 26.25 -2.04
C GLY A 518 -1.96 25.10 -2.77
N GLY A 519 -0.87 24.60 -2.20
CA GLY A 519 -0.07 23.53 -2.83
C GLY A 519 -0.86 22.27 -3.22
N VAL A 520 -1.70 21.75 -2.31
CA VAL A 520 -2.48 20.53 -2.59
C VAL A 520 -3.61 20.79 -3.59
N GLY A 521 -4.38 21.88 -3.40
CA GLY A 521 -5.47 22.24 -4.30
C GLY A 521 -4.98 22.54 -5.72
N CYS A 522 -3.89 23.28 -5.86
CA CYS A 522 -3.33 23.64 -7.15
C CYS A 522 -2.83 22.40 -7.92
N PHE A 523 -2.15 21.48 -7.23
CA PHE A 523 -1.76 20.20 -7.82
C PHE A 523 -2.97 19.36 -8.24
N ALA A 524 -3.99 19.28 -7.38
CA ALA A 524 -5.20 18.49 -7.65
C ALA A 524 -5.93 18.99 -8.91
N ILE A 525 -6.04 20.30 -9.11
CA ILE A 525 -6.65 20.89 -10.32
C ILE A 525 -5.90 20.44 -11.57
N GLN A 526 -4.56 20.52 -11.57
CA GLN A 526 -3.74 20.11 -12.72
C GLN A 526 -3.89 18.61 -13.01
N LEU A 527 -3.91 17.77 -11.97
CA LEU A 527 -4.08 16.32 -12.12
C LEU A 527 -5.46 15.95 -12.68
N LEU A 528 -6.52 16.54 -12.15
CA LEU A 528 -7.90 16.32 -12.62
C LEU A 528 -8.07 16.71 -14.08
N LYS A 529 -7.48 17.83 -14.49
CA LYS A 529 -7.45 18.25 -15.88
C LYS A 529 -6.64 17.30 -16.75
N CYS A 530 -5.49 16.82 -16.28
CA CYS A 530 -4.69 15.82 -16.98
C CYS A 530 -5.45 14.49 -17.17
N TRP A 531 -6.35 14.14 -16.24
CA TRP A 531 -7.24 12.98 -16.34
C TRP A 531 -8.52 13.25 -17.14
N GLY A 532 -8.69 14.46 -17.68
CA GLY A 532 -9.79 14.81 -18.55
C GLY A 532 -11.12 15.04 -17.83
N ALA A 533 -11.11 15.46 -16.55
CA ALA A 533 -12.33 15.79 -15.82
C ALA A 533 -13.24 16.72 -16.62
N LYS A 534 -14.53 16.38 -16.70
CA LYS A 534 -15.55 17.15 -17.44
C LYS A 534 -15.61 18.61 -16.99
N GLN A 535 -15.45 18.84 -15.69
CA GLN A 535 -15.38 20.18 -15.10
C GLN A 535 -14.49 20.14 -13.86
N VAL A 536 -13.65 21.14 -13.70
CA VAL A 536 -12.90 21.38 -12.46
C VAL A 536 -13.16 22.82 -12.05
N ALA A 537 -13.91 23.01 -10.98
CA ALA A 537 -14.13 24.30 -10.33
C ALA A 537 -13.22 24.41 -9.11
N ALA A 538 -12.78 25.62 -8.77
CA ALA A 538 -11.91 25.83 -7.62
C ALA A 538 -12.18 27.15 -6.90
N THR A 539 -12.13 27.12 -5.57
CA THR A 539 -12.19 28.34 -4.76
C THR A 539 -10.80 28.83 -4.37
N CYS A 540 -10.58 30.14 -4.45
CA CYS A 540 -9.35 30.78 -3.97
C CYS A 540 -9.63 32.22 -3.53
N SER A 541 -8.61 32.95 -3.06
CA SER A 541 -8.77 34.38 -2.78
C SER A 541 -8.82 35.18 -4.08
N ARG A 542 -9.55 36.31 -4.11
CA ARG A 542 -9.63 37.16 -5.33
C ARG A 542 -8.28 37.46 -5.96
N GLY A 543 -7.29 37.82 -5.15
CA GLY A 543 -5.94 38.13 -5.62
C GLY A 543 -5.14 36.93 -6.14
N SER A 544 -5.64 35.70 -5.96
CA SER A 544 -5.02 34.48 -6.45
C SER A 544 -5.68 33.92 -7.73
N ILE A 545 -6.77 34.52 -8.21
CA ILE A 545 -7.55 34.00 -9.36
C ILE A 545 -6.69 33.96 -10.62
N ASP A 546 -6.10 35.09 -11.02
CA ASP A 546 -5.28 35.18 -12.24
C ASP A 546 -4.07 34.24 -12.18
N TRP A 547 -3.46 34.13 -11.00
CA TRP A 547 -2.35 33.21 -10.77
C TRP A 547 -2.78 31.74 -10.92
N LEU A 548 -3.92 31.36 -10.32
CA LEU A 548 -4.43 29.99 -10.39
C LEU A 548 -4.84 29.61 -11.81
N GLN A 549 -5.51 30.53 -12.52
CA GLN A 549 -5.88 30.40 -13.93
C GLN A 549 -4.65 30.22 -14.81
N SER A 550 -3.67 31.12 -14.71
CA SER A 550 -2.46 31.07 -15.53
C SER A 550 -1.59 29.83 -15.27
N LEU A 551 -1.59 29.29 -14.04
CA LEU A 551 -0.80 28.10 -13.71
C LEU A 551 -1.49 26.81 -14.15
N THR A 552 -2.80 26.68 -13.92
CA THR A 552 -3.54 25.42 -14.09
C THR A 552 -4.38 25.35 -15.37
N MET A 553 -4.50 26.49 -16.07
CA MET A 553 -5.39 26.70 -17.22
C MET A 553 -6.87 26.46 -16.89
N ILE A 554 -7.27 26.43 -15.61
CA ILE A 554 -8.69 26.30 -15.21
C ILE A 554 -9.54 27.40 -15.88
N ASN A 555 -10.78 27.09 -16.23
CA ASN A 555 -11.65 28.05 -16.92
C ASN A 555 -11.93 29.27 -16.02
N SER A 556 -12.16 30.43 -16.63
CA SER A 556 -12.44 31.67 -15.90
C SER A 556 -13.62 31.53 -14.96
N ASP A 557 -14.71 30.96 -15.48
CA ASP A 557 -16.00 30.83 -14.79
C ASP A 557 -15.98 29.78 -13.68
N ASP A 558 -14.97 28.91 -13.71
CA ASP A 558 -14.73 27.85 -12.75
C ASP A 558 -13.76 28.29 -11.62
N CYS A 559 -13.24 29.52 -11.69
CA CYS A 559 -12.37 30.11 -10.67
C CYS A 559 -13.15 31.07 -9.77
N ILE A 560 -13.40 30.65 -8.53
CA ILE A 560 -14.39 31.27 -7.66
C ILE A 560 -13.69 31.93 -6.47
N ASP A 561 -14.07 33.16 -6.12
CA ASP A 561 -13.69 33.71 -4.82
C ASP A 561 -14.36 32.86 -3.72
N TYR A 562 -13.61 32.40 -2.73
CA TYR A 562 -14.18 31.59 -1.65
C TYR A 562 -15.33 32.28 -0.90
N ARG A 563 -15.45 33.61 -1.00
CA ARG A 563 -16.56 34.41 -0.44
C ARG A 563 -17.85 34.24 -1.24
N ASP A 564 -17.74 33.99 -2.54
CA ASP A 564 -18.85 33.89 -3.49
C ASP A 564 -19.26 32.41 -3.74
N MET A 565 -18.65 31.47 -2.99
CA MET A 565 -18.89 30.03 -3.14
C MET A 565 -20.38 29.66 -3.02
N ALA A 566 -21.11 30.26 -2.07
CA ALA A 566 -22.51 29.96 -1.86
C ALA A 566 -23.38 30.36 -3.07
N ASP A 567 -23.13 31.55 -3.63
CA ASP A 567 -23.84 32.05 -4.80
C ASP A 567 -23.51 31.21 -6.04
N TYR A 568 -22.23 30.84 -6.22
CA TYR A 568 -21.83 29.94 -7.30
C TYR A 568 -22.55 28.59 -7.24
N LEU A 569 -22.64 27.98 -6.05
CA LEU A 569 -23.27 26.65 -5.87
C LEU A 569 -24.80 26.67 -6.04
N THR A 570 -25.44 27.80 -5.76
CA THR A 570 -26.89 27.95 -5.93
C THR A 570 -27.28 28.29 -7.37
N THR A 571 -26.43 29.02 -8.08
CA THR A 571 -26.69 29.44 -9.47
C THR A 571 -26.18 28.45 -10.52
N ASN A 572 -25.14 27.66 -10.20
CA ASN A 572 -24.63 26.66 -11.12
C ASN A 572 -25.61 25.47 -11.22
N PRO A 573 -26.13 25.16 -12.42
CA PRO A 573 -27.09 24.07 -12.61
C PRO A 573 -26.43 22.69 -12.60
N ASN A 574 -25.09 22.61 -12.63
CA ASN A 574 -24.36 21.37 -12.76
C ASN A 574 -23.96 20.79 -11.40
N ARG A 575 -24.39 19.57 -11.15
CA ARG A 575 -24.02 18.81 -9.96
C ARG A 575 -22.56 18.36 -9.98
N PHE A 576 -21.84 18.56 -8.86
CA PHE A 576 -20.51 18.01 -8.61
C PHE A 576 -20.57 16.55 -8.14
N ASP A 577 -19.67 15.71 -8.64
CA ASP A 577 -19.50 14.34 -8.16
C ASP A 577 -18.68 14.31 -6.87
N ILE A 578 -17.64 15.15 -6.80
CA ILE A 578 -16.65 15.17 -5.73
C ILE A 578 -16.32 16.61 -5.35
N ILE A 579 -16.20 16.85 -4.05
CA ILE A 579 -15.64 18.05 -3.47
C ILE A 579 -14.35 17.65 -2.76
N LEU A 580 -13.22 18.24 -3.14
CA LEU A 580 -11.95 18.11 -2.44
C LEU A 580 -11.69 19.39 -1.64
N ASP A 581 -11.76 19.31 -0.32
CA ASP A 581 -11.44 20.40 0.57
C ASP A 581 -9.97 20.36 1.03
N ALA A 582 -9.16 21.15 0.34
CA ALA A 582 -7.75 21.38 0.62
C ALA A 582 -7.49 22.72 1.33
N SER A 583 -8.54 23.34 1.89
CA SER A 583 -8.44 24.63 2.57
C SER A 583 -7.83 24.50 3.97
N SER A 584 -7.47 25.64 4.59
CA SER A 584 -6.95 25.64 5.96
C SER A 584 -8.01 25.19 6.96
N SER A 585 -7.63 24.70 8.14
CA SER A 585 -8.59 24.13 9.10
C SER A 585 -9.72 25.09 9.51
N ASN A 586 -9.46 26.40 9.58
CA ASN A 586 -10.51 27.40 9.84
C ASN A 586 -11.43 27.59 8.62
N ALA A 587 -10.88 27.60 7.41
CA ALA A 587 -11.66 27.70 6.18
C ALA A 587 -12.49 26.42 5.95
N ALA A 588 -11.95 25.24 6.22
CA ALA A 588 -12.63 23.96 6.10
C ALA A 588 -13.89 23.90 6.98
N LYS A 589 -13.81 24.41 8.22
CA LYS A 589 -14.97 24.55 9.11
C LYS A 589 -16.05 25.45 8.50
N ARG A 590 -15.67 26.61 7.97
CA ARG A 590 -16.59 27.53 7.29
C ARG A 590 -17.22 26.88 6.05
N ASN A 591 -16.42 26.21 5.23
CA ASN A 591 -16.87 25.52 4.02
C ASN A 591 -17.90 24.45 4.38
N HIS A 592 -17.61 23.63 5.39
CA HIS A 592 -18.52 22.61 5.88
C HIS A 592 -19.86 23.20 6.36
N GLN A 593 -19.84 24.34 7.06
CA GLN A 593 -21.06 25.04 7.48
C GLN A 593 -21.89 25.52 6.27
N ILE A 594 -21.25 26.15 5.28
CA ILE A 594 -21.93 26.62 4.06
C ILE A 594 -22.56 25.44 3.32
N LEU A 595 -21.80 24.36 3.11
CA LEU A 595 -22.27 23.18 2.40
C LEU A 595 -23.45 22.51 3.11
N ASN A 596 -23.39 22.38 4.44
CA ASN A 596 -24.49 21.83 5.22
C ASN A 596 -25.74 22.71 5.13
N GLN A 597 -25.60 24.04 5.16
CA GLN A 597 -26.73 24.96 4.99
C GLN A 597 -27.36 24.85 3.60
N LEU A 598 -26.56 24.71 2.56
CA LEU A 598 -27.05 24.56 1.18
C LEU A 598 -27.79 23.24 0.95
N ILE A 599 -27.37 22.17 1.63
CA ILE A 599 -27.97 20.83 1.48
C ILE A 599 -29.25 20.68 2.32
N ASN A 600 -29.25 21.24 3.55
CA ASN A 600 -30.36 21.09 4.49
C ASN A 600 -31.34 22.28 4.47
N GLY A 601 -31.02 23.36 3.77
CA GLY A 601 -31.89 24.51 3.63
C GLY A 601 -33.06 24.25 2.68
N ASN A 602 -34.17 24.98 2.86
CA ASN A 602 -35.33 24.96 1.94
C ASN A 602 -35.03 25.53 0.54
N GLY A 603 -33.76 25.83 0.22
CA GLY A 603 -33.32 26.36 -1.06
C GLY A 603 -32.90 25.25 -2.02
N LYS A 604 -33.14 25.45 -3.33
CA LYS A 604 -32.70 24.52 -4.39
C LYS A 604 -31.20 24.66 -4.64
N CYS A 605 -30.35 23.98 -3.85
CA CYS A 605 -28.96 23.77 -4.25
C CYS A 605 -28.91 22.72 -5.37
N HIS A 606 -28.64 23.14 -6.60
CA HIS A 606 -28.58 22.24 -7.75
C HIS A 606 -27.21 21.56 -7.90
N SER A 607 -26.16 22.20 -7.39
CA SER A 607 -24.78 21.75 -7.59
C SER A 607 -24.33 20.63 -6.64
N ILE A 608 -25.01 20.42 -5.51
CA ILE A 608 -24.58 19.49 -4.46
C ILE A 608 -25.79 18.77 -3.88
N ASP A 609 -25.65 17.47 -3.64
CA ASP A 609 -26.66 16.61 -3.01
C ASP A 609 -26.00 15.52 -2.14
N HIS A 610 -26.82 14.61 -1.62
CA HIS A 610 -26.38 13.48 -0.79
C HIS A 610 -25.53 12.42 -1.51
N HIS A 611 -25.46 12.44 -2.85
CA HIS A 611 -24.59 11.57 -3.63
C HIS A 611 -23.20 12.16 -3.86
N THR A 612 -23.00 13.43 -3.53
CA THR A 612 -21.72 14.13 -3.69
C THR A 612 -20.73 13.65 -2.63
N LYS A 613 -19.53 13.22 -3.04
CA LYS A 613 -18.48 12.80 -2.10
C LYS A 613 -17.69 14.02 -1.62
N TYR A 614 -17.63 14.22 -0.31
CA TYR A 614 -16.82 15.28 0.30
C TYR A 614 -15.54 14.70 0.89
N VAL A 615 -14.41 14.96 0.24
CA VAL A 615 -13.08 14.56 0.70
C VAL A 615 -12.38 15.76 1.31
N THR A 616 -11.92 15.68 2.56
CA THR A 616 -11.18 16.79 3.20
C THR A 616 -9.86 16.36 3.78
N LEU A 617 -8.92 17.30 3.88
CA LEU A 617 -7.63 17.11 4.53
C LEU A 617 -7.64 17.51 6.02
N THR A 618 -8.70 18.14 6.49
CA THR A 618 -8.87 18.54 7.89
C THR A 618 -9.83 17.59 8.58
N SER A 619 -9.49 17.10 9.78
CA SER A 619 -10.43 16.26 10.55
C SER A 619 -11.75 17.02 10.83
N PRO A 620 -12.91 16.38 10.62
CA PRO A 620 -14.23 16.95 10.89
C PRO A 620 -14.50 17.18 12.39
N LEU A 621 -13.85 16.44 13.29
CA LEU A 621 -14.03 16.60 14.74
C LEU A 621 -13.16 17.74 15.27
N ASN A 622 -13.54 18.97 14.89
CA ASN A 622 -13.22 20.24 15.57
C ASN A 622 -11.78 20.44 16.09
N GLY A 623 -11.04 21.33 15.43
CA GLY A 623 -9.79 22.04 15.85
C GLY A 623 -9.43 22.20 17.34
N ARG A 624 -9.31 21.10 18.09
CA ARG A 624 -8.71 20.95 19.41
C ARG A 624 -7.36 20.26 19.26
N TYR A 625 -6.48 20.81 18.43
CA TYR A 625 -5.08 20.38 18.40
C TYR A 625 -4.27 21.01 19.54
N ASN A 626 -4.77 20.78 20.76
CA ASN A 626 -4.01 20.85 22.01
C ASN A 626 -3.96 19.41 22.57
N GLY A 627 -3.20 18.53 21.91
CA GLY A 627 -2.85 17.21 22.48
C GLY A 627 -3.96 16.15 22.56
N GLY A 628 -4.79 16.00 21.52
CA GLY A 628 -5.85 14.97 21.46
C GLY A 628 -5.33 13.52 21.55
N THR A 629 -6.17 12.63 22.07
CA THR A 629 -5.84 11.26 22.44
C THR A 629 -5.99 10.27 21.26
N ILE A 630 -5.42 9.07 21.39
CA ILE A 630 -5.56 7.97 20.40
C ILE A 630 -7.04 7.59 20.18
N ALA A 631 -7.89 7.76 21.20
CA ALA A 631 -9.33 7.51 21.10
C ALA A 631 -10.01 8.45 20.09
N ASP A 632 -9.58 9.72 20.02
CA ASP A 632 -10.12 10.69 19.07
C ASP A 632 -9.71 10.34 17.63
N THR A 633 -8.50 9.81 17.42
CA THR A 633 -8.01 9.36 16.11
C THR A 633 -8.68 8.07 15.66
N ILE A 634 -8.93 7.13 16.58
CA ILE A 634 -9.68 5.89 16.29
C ILE A 634 -11.15 6.22 15.99
N ASN A 635 -11.78 7.12 16.75
CA ASN A 635 -13.13 7.59 16.45
C ASN A 635 -13.18 8.29 15.10
N ASP A 636 -12.22 9.17 14.77
CA ASP A 636 -12.15 9.82 13.45
C ASP A 636 -11.96 8.82 12.29
N THR A 637 -11.18 7.76 12.51
CA THR A 637 -10.94 6.71 11.51
C THR A 637 -12.16 5.80 11.34
N LEU A 638 -12.92 5.56 12.41
CA LEU A 638 -14.17 4.80 12.40
C LEU A 638 -15.36 5.63 11.86
N MET A 639 -15.43 6.93 12.19
CA MET A 639 -16.48 7.87 11.76
C MET A 639 -16.25 8.41 10.34
N GLY A 640 -15.07 8.21 9.76
CA GLY A 640 -14.76 8.53 8.36
C GLY A 640 -15.62 7.78 7.32
N PHE A 641 -16.57 6.95 7.76
CA PHE A 641 -17.54 6.26 6.91
C PHE A 641 -18.99 6.74 7.04
N ASP A 642 -19.33 7.62 7.98
CA ASP A 642 -20.73 7.98 8.23
C ASP A 642 -21.22 9.22 7.48
N GLN A 643 -22.47 9.15 7.00
CA GLN A 643 -23.20 10.29 6.45
C GLN A 643 -23.36 11.34 7.56
N HIS A 644 -22.61 12.43 7.50
CA HIS A 644 -22.86 13.57 8.37
C HIS A 644 -23.77 14.55 7.62
N ASN A 645 -24.99 14.73 8.12
CA ASN A 645 -25.97 15.68 7.56
C ASN A 645 -26.24 15.48 6.05
N GLY A 646 -26.21 14.23 5.58
CA GLY A 646 -26.53 13.85 4.20
C GLY A 646 -25.35 13.75 3.22
N LEU A 647 -24.16 14.29 3.52
CA LEU A 647 -22.98 14.16 2.65
C LEU A 647 -22.17 12.89 2.97
N LYS A 648 -21.65 12.24 1.92
CA LYS A 648 -20.65 11.17 2.07
C LYS A 648 -19.29 11.78 2.38
N PHE A 649 -18.93 11.83 3.65
CA PHE A 649 -17.68 12.43 4.12
C PHE A 649 -16.53 11.42 4.08
N ARG A 650 -15.33 11.87 3.68
CA ARG A 650 -14.08 11.11 3.72
C ARG A 650 -12.95 11.99 4.20
N TRP A 651 -12.26 11.55 5.24
CA TRP A 651 -11.04 12.19 5.68
C TRP A 651 -9.83 11.59 4.95
N ALA A 652 -9.13 12.42 4.19
CA ALA A 652 -7.94 12.06 3.45
C ALA A 652 -6.68 12.56 4.15
N TYR A 653 -5.62 11.77 4.05
CA TYR A 653 -4.30 12.09 4.59
C TYR A 653 -3.20 11.65 3.63
N TYR A 654 -2.01 12.21 3.85
CA TYR A 654 -0.81 11.85 3.10
C TYR A 654 -0.52 10.34 3.21
N LEU A 655 -0.24 9.69 2.07
CA LEU A 655 0.21 8.30 2.00
C LEU A 655 1.48 8.22 1.14
N PRO A 656 2.53 7.52 1.60
CA PRO A 656 3.73 7.30 0.79
C PRO A 656 3.40 6.42 -0.42
N ASN A 657 3.76 6.87 -1.63
CA ASN A 657 3.55 6.10 -2.85
C ASN A 657 4.62 6.43 -3.91
N PRO A 658 5.74 5.71 -3.95
CA PRO A 658 6.84 6.02 -4.88
C PRO A 658 6.45 5.79 -6.35
N LYS A 659 5.48 4.90 -6.61
CA LYS A 659 4.92 4.69 -7.96
C LYS A 659 4.09 5.89 -8.42
N ALA A 660 3.28 6.47 -7.52
CA ALA A 660 2.58 7.71 -7.81
C ALA A 660 3.57 8.86 -8.06
N LEU A 661 4.64 9.00 -7.26
CA LEU A 661 5.68 9.98 -7.54
C LEU A 661 6.34 9.76 -8.91
N ALA A 662 6.63 8.53 -9.31
CA ALA A 662 7.15 8.25 -10.65
C ALA A 662 6.16 8.68 -11.76
N TYR A 663 4.87 8.38 -11.59
CA TYR A 663 3.82 8.79 -12.53
C TYR A 663 3.71 10.32 -12.63
N ILE A 664 3.66 11.01 -11.48
CA ILE A 664 3.64 12.47 -11.39
C ILE A 664 4.88 13.06 -12.06
N GLY A 665 6.05 12.47 -11.81
CA GLY A 665 7.29 12.90 -12.45
C GLY A 665 7.20 12.85 -13.97
N ALA A 666 6.66 11.77 -14.53
CA ALA A 666 6.43 11.64 -15.97
C ALA A 666 5.39 12.66 -16.51
N LEU A 667 4.37 13.04 -15.71
CA LEU A 667 3.44 14.12 -16.07
C LEU A 667 4.16 15.46 -16.15
N MET A 668 5.07 15.73 -15.21
CA MET A 668 5.84 16.96 -15.20
C MET A 668 6.87 17.03 -16.32
N GLU A 669 7.55 15.91 -16.63
CA GLU A 669 8.52 15.87 -17.72
C GLU A 669 7.91 16.25 -19.08
N ARG A 670 6.64 15.87 -19.32
CA ARG A 670 5.90 16.24 -20.53
C ARG A 670 5.13 17.56 -20.44
N GLY A 671 5.30 18.32 -19.35
CA GLY A 671 4.65 19.62 -19.14
C GLY A 671 3.14 19.57 -18.84
N ALA A 672 2.58 18.38 -18.55
CA ALA A 672 1.17 18.23 -18.19
C ALA A 672 0.87 18.71 -16.75
N ILE A 673 1.88 18.69 -15.88
CA ILE A 673 1.85 19.32 -14.56
C ILE A 673 3.05 20.27 -14.45
N ARG A 674 2.80 21.49 -13.99
CA ARG A 674 3.80 22.53 -13.77
C ARG A 674 4.23 22.57 -12.30
N PRO A 675 5.50 22.91 -12.02
CA PRO A 675 5.98 23.15 -10.66
C PRO A 675 5.18 24.22 -9.93
N LEU A 676 5.16 24.17 -8.59
CA LEU A 676 4.39 25.08 -7.74
C LEU A 676 5.25 26.14 -7.05
N THR A 677 6.51 26.26 -7.43
CA THR A 677 7.49 27.14 -6.79
C THR A 677 7.08 28.61 -6.94
N THR A 678 6.84 29.29 -5.82
CA THR A 678 6.48 30.72 -5.80
C THR A 678 7.43 31.56 -4.96
N ASN A 679 8.08 30.96 -3.98
CA ASN A 679 9.09 31.62 -3.16
C ASN A 679 10.26 30.66 -2.94
N VAL A 680 11.48 31.12 -3.24
CA VAL A 680 12.71 30.35 -3.06
C VAL A 680 13.54 31.07 -2.02
N VAL A 681 13.89 30.36 -0.96
CA VAL A 681 14.67 30.89 0.16
C VAL A 681 15.93 30.05 0.32
N ASP A 682 17.06 30.71 0.51
CA ASP A 682 18.32 30.03 0.78
C ASP A 682 18.26 29.30 2.12
N PHE A 683 18.91 28.14 2.20
CA PHE A 683 18.79 27.26 3.36
C PHE A 683 19.23 27.92 4.68
N ASP A 684 20.24 28.78 4.64
CA ASP A 684 20.73 29.51 5.83
C ASP A 684 19.70 30.55 6.33
N ARG A 685 18.66 30.82 5.54
CA ARG A 685 17.53 31.70 5.87
C ARG A 685 16.21 30.94 5.97
N ALA A 686 16.24 29.62 6.18
CA ALA A 686 15.02 28.81 6.20
C ALA A 686 13.96 29.33 7.20
N ILE A 687 14.36 29.98 8.31
CA ILE A 687 13.42 30.61 9.24
C ILE A 687 12.50 31.65 8.58
N ASP A 688 12.99 32.39 7.57
CA ASP A 688 12.20 33.37 6.84
C ASP A 688 11.12 32.67 5.99
N ALA A 689 11.43 31.47 5.46
CA ALA A 689 10.45 30.64 4.77
C ALA A 689 9.32 30.21 5.72
N TYR A 690 9.66 29.80 6.95
CA TYR A 690 8.68 29.47 7.99
C TYR A 690 7.82 30.66 8.39
N GLU A 691 8.42 31.83 8.62
CA GLU A 691 7.70 33.04 9.00
C GLU A 691 6.78 33.52 7.86
N SER A 692 7.25 33.47 6.61
CA SER A 692 6.43 33.82 5.45
C SER A 692 5.21 32.91 5.33
N LEU A 693 5.37 31.60 5.55
CA LEU A 693 4.27 30.63 5.48
C LEU A 693 3.31 30.72 6.68
N ALA A 694 3.79 31.22 7.81
CA ALA A 694 2.98 31.46 9.00
C ALA A 694 2.19 32.77 8.96
N ASP A 695 2.59 33.72 8.10
CA ASP A 695 1.82 34.94 7.88
C ASP A 695 0.40 34.60 7.40
N SER A 696 -0.56 35.37 7.90
CA SER A 696 -1.99 35.26 7.62
C SER A 696 -2.34 35.54 6.15
N ARG A 697 -1.40 36.09 5.36
CA ARG A 697 -1.61 36.38 3.93
C ARG A 697 -1.71 35.08 3.13
N PRO A 698 -2.67 34.96 2.20
CA PRO A 698 -2.75 33.79 1.33
C PRO A 698 -1.50 33.69 0.45
N LEU A 699 -0.65 32.70 0.70
CA LEU A 699 0.43 32.34 -0.20
C LEU A 699 -0.10 31.41 -1.29
N SER A 700 0.05 31.86 -2.54
CA SER A 700 -0.13 31.01 -3.72
C SER A 700 1.08 30.07 -3.86
N GLY A 701 0.85 28.79 -4.14
CA GLY A 701 1.91 27.83 -4.45
C GLY A 701 2.73 27.36 -3.24
N LYS A 702 4.05 27.22 -3.43
CA LYS A 702 4.97 26.55 -2.51
C LYS A 702 6.24 27.37 -2.24
N VAL A 703 6.60 27.42 -0.96
CA VAL A 703 7.88 27.93 -0.47
C VAL A 703 8.91 26.80 -0.48
N VAL A 704 10.01 27.00 -1.19
CA VAL A 704 11.06 26.02 -1.43
C VAL A 704 12.37 26.53 -0.82
N LEU A 705 13.09 25.64 -0.15
CA LEU A 705 14.43 25.87 0.35
C LEU A 705 15.45 25.41 -0.69
N ASN A 706 16.37 26.29 -1.09
CA ASN A 706 17.52 25.94 -1.90
C ASN A 706 18.71 25.65 -0.99
N LEU A 707 19.26 24.44 -1.04
CA LEU A 707 20.40 24.04 -0.21
C LEU A 707 21.75 24.20 -0.93
N ASN A 708 21.71 24.46 -2.23
CA ASN A 708 22.88 24.67 -3.07
C ASN A 708 23.31 26.15 -3.18
N SER A 709 22.61 27.05 -2.48
CA SER A 709 22.87 28.51 -2.43
C SER A 709 24.19 28.84 -1.76
#